data_AF-A0A7C7HXN5-F1
#
_entry.id   AF-A0A7C7HXN5-F1
#
_cell.length_a   1.000
_cell.length_b   1.000
_cell.length_c   1.000
_cell.angle_alpha   90.00
_cell.angle_beta   90.00
_cell.angle_gamma   90.00
#
_symmetry.space_group_name_H-M   'P 1'
#
loop_
_entity.id
_entity.type
_entity.pdbx_description
1 polymer ?
#
loop_
_entity_poly.entity_id
_entity_poly.type
_entity_poly.pdbx_seq_one_letter_code
_entity_poly.pdbx_strand_id
1 'polypeptide(L)'
;MKKILLILISFLILVPAKGQGLDERYHSVQEINALLDSLDQLEELDGWFLVDTIGFSTQDQLPILAVKISDNVDVKEDEPRVLFVGQVHAEEVLGVETVLDLMNDLLFPSNSIYSHMNILKQFMEIWLVPTANPEGLNVIHEGLDMSYRKNKKDLSPEGPYPNGIFDYNPSIGNDVDGVDLNRNFDFNWTFGDTFLEPDNSDFASHYDYYKGEEPFSEGETIALRDLALENDFVFSIVWHSSRSGNLSEKVFTSWRWEETKDSPDLGIMKTIADHFAGLIETEDGTGTYLSVYSGSRNGKLHDWIYRETGCIQYLVECGTANLQPDSTLIEDTIDRTKPAMVYLMDRTIGYYADAAQITGIVYDASTNQPIEGAIVEIMEQTGLVLKQRTTKEFGRYRRILGPGTYTISIRAEGYLPQEIITVANNSGMTTEDIFLQPAPIYELHIDLIHPPDLVIENSDFILISDFGHDTIFMNTDDNIIFEKPEGAYTVKMLGLPYEKSFFLDHDISIPIEYNFFDGILLSESWPWENSEGPWSAGNVILRSQESLYYDNGDSILSTQWMESEIISITGGLNRIFVTVTHKFETEWEHDPIVVSIRDINNNILGYKSWTGNRWGDYETDYVTATTDTGFNEVKVRLEFTPDQTVNYRGWELQDITLYSWYDEYLGVVETAGGKTPKIPMRINGLYPNPSKGQFHIDLTNFPGGDGTIRIFNLLGQEIKSIDLKKLSPGRQFIDLNINNINGRPLSSGMVFVRVKTANQQVVKKCIILKN
;
A
#
# COMPACT_ATOMS: atom_id res chain seq x y z
N MET A 1 -34.63 51.15 75.24
CA MET A 1 -33.93 49.98 74.64
C MET A 1 -35.01 49.09 74.05
N LYS A 2 -35.01 48.61 72.81
CA LYS A 2 -34.05 48.61 71.70
C LYS A 2 -34.88 48.52 70.41
N LYS A 3 -34.38 49.19 69.37
CA LYS A 3 -34.93 49.23 68.01
C LYS A 3 -34.84 47.85 67.34
N ILE A 4 -35.84 47.55 66.54
CA ILE A 4 -35.89 46.46 65.55
C ILE A 4 -34.87 46.81 64.45
N LEU A 5 -33.96 45.87 64.16
CA LEU A 5 -33.06 45.92 63.00
C LEU A 5 -33.46 44.78 62.07
N LEU A 6 -34.05 45.12 60.92
CA LEU A 6 -34.20 44.19 59.79
C LEU A 6 -32.80 43.98 59.18
N ILE A 7 -32.39 42.73 59.05
CA ILE A 7 -31.26 42.33 58.20
C ILE A 7 -31.87 41.75 56.92
N LEU A 8 -31.63 42.44 55.80
CA LEU A 8 -31.87 41.96 54.44
C LEU A 8 -30.79 40.89 54.14
N ILE A 9 -31.19 39.65 53.89
CA ILE A 9 -30.30 38.62 53.35
C ILE A 9 -30.55 38.61 51.84
N SER A 10 -29.60 39.11 51.05
CA SER A 10 -29.60 38.91 49.60
C SER A 10 -29.16 37.49 49.30
N PHE A 11 -30.06 36.66 48.78
CA PHE A 11 -29.67 35.45 48.08
C PHE A 11 -29.06 35.86 46.74
N LEU A 12 -27.73 35.81 46.64
CA LEU A 12 -27.08 35.71 45.34
C LEU A 12 -27.43 34.31 44.81
N ILE A 13 -28.37 34.25 43.87
CA ILE A 13 -28.54 33.08 43.02
C ILE A 13 -27.32 33.09 42.10
N LEU A 14 -26.33 32.24 42.38
CA LEU A 14 -25.37 31.84 41.37
C LEU A 14 -26.18 31.10 40.30
N VAL A 15 -26.49 31.79 39.21
CA VAL A 15 -26.84 31.13 37.96
C VAL A 15 -25.55 30.44 37.51
N PRO A 16 -25.50 29.10 37.38
CA PRO A 16 -24.36 28.48 36.73
C PRO A 16 -24.26 29.11 35.34
N ALA A 17 -23.10 29.69 35.01
CA ALA A 17 -22.81 30.06 33.65
C ALA A 17 -23.00 28.79 32.82
N LYS A 18 -24.06 28.75 32.00
CA LYS A 18 -24.14 27.72 30.96
C LYS A 18 -22.86 27.90 30.13
N GLY A 19 -22.05 26.84 30.04
CA GLY A 19 -21.04 26.77 28.99
C GLY A 19 -21.70 27.07 27.66
N GLN A 20 -20.95 27.63 26.72
CA GLN A 20 -21.42 27.83 25.35
C GLN A 20 -21.86 26.45 24.84
N GLY A 21 -23.16 26.24 24.67
CA GLY A 21 -23.67 25.01 24.08
C GLY A 21 -23.30 24.97 22.60
N LEU A 22 -23.33 23.78 22.00
CA LEU A 22 -23.21 23.63 20.56
C LEU A 22 -24.22 24.55 19.86
N ASP A 23 -23.78 25.27 18.83
CA ASP A 23 -24.66 26.15 18.06
C ASP A 23 -25.75 25.30 17.38
N GLU A 24 -27.00 25.79 17.37
CA GLU A 24 -28.14 25.09 16.76
C GLU A 24 -28.00 24.94 15.24
N ARG A 25 -27.00 25.61 14.63
CA ARG A 25 -26.66 25.47 13.21
C ARG A 25 -26.05 24.12 12.85
N TYR A 26 -25.45 23.38 13.80
CA TYR A 26 -24.91 22.05 13.52
C TYR A 26 -26.01 21.01 13.41
N HIS A 27 -25.94 20.16 12.39
CA HIS A 27 -26.89 19.07 12.18
C HIS A 27 -26.50 17.86 13.05
N SER A 28 -27.43 17.45 13.91
CA SER A 28 -27.34 16.15 14.59
C SER A 28 -27.50 14.99 13.61
N VAL A 29 -27.09 13.77 14.02
CA VAL A 29 -27.31 12.54 13.21
C VAL A 29 -28.78 12.39 12.81
N GLN A 30 -29.71 12.73 13.71
CA GLN A 30 -31.13 12.67 13.42
C GLN A 30 -31.54 13.67 12.33
N GLU A 31 -31.02 14.89 12.37
CA GLU A 31 -31.31 15.92 11.37
C GLU A 31 -30.65 15.61 10.02
N ILE A 32 -29.44 15.06 10.02
CA ILE A 32 -28.77 14.56 8.81
C ILE A 32 -29.64 13.48 8.16
N ASN A 33 -30.01 12.44 8.91
CA ASN A 33 -30.80 11.34 8.35
C ASN A 33 -32.16 11.83 7.86
N ALA A 34 -32.83 12.70 8.61
CA ALA A 34 -34.11 13.27 8.19
C ALA A 34 -33.99 14.14 6.94
N LEU A 35 -32.89 14.89 6.78
CA LEU A 35 -32.59 15.66 5.59
C LEU A 35 -32.41 14.72 4.39
N LEU A 36 -31.54 13.71 4.51
CA LEU A 36 -31.27 12.77 3.43
C LEU A 36 -32.52 11.99 3.01
N ASP A 37 -33.29 11.48 3.98
CA ASP A 37 -34.58 10.82 3.72
C ASP A 37 -35.57 11.76 3.02
N SER A 38 -35.57 13.05 3.36
CA SER A 38 -36.47 14.02 2.72
C SER A 38 -36.07 14.32 1.28
N LEU A 39 -34.78 14.37 0.97
CA LEU A 39 -34.25 14.58 -0.37
C LEU A 39 -34.49 13.37 -1.26
N ASP A 40 -34.31 12.16 -0.73
CA ASP A 40 -34.55 10.90 -1.44
C ASP A 40 -36.03 10.72 -1.86
N GLN A 41 -36.97 11.43 -1.21
CA GLN A 41 -38.39 11.41 -1.55
C GLN A 41 -38.81 12.51 -2.54
N LEU A 42 -37.89 13.36 -3.02
CA LEU A 42 -38.21 14.40 -3.99
C LEU A 42 -38.18 13.86 -5.42
N GLU A 43 -39.36 13.78 -6.06
CA GLU A 43 -39.49 13.34 -7.47
C GLU A 43 -38.61 14.14 -8.46
N GLU A 44 -38.21 15.37 -8.13
CA GLU A 44 -37.34 16.19 -8.97
C GLU A 44 -35.86 15.76 -8.93
N LEU A 45 -35.48 14.95 -7.94
CA LEU A 45 -34.14 14.39 -7.76
C LEU A 45 -34.06 12.92 -8.21
N ASP A 46 -35.17 12.32 -8.64
CA ASP A 46 -35.21 10.93 -9.14
C ASP A 46 -34.16 10.72 -10.24
N GLY A 47 -33.28 9.74 -10.04
CA GLY A 47 -32.18 9.42 -10.96
C GLY A 47 -30.92 10.29 -10.81
N TRP A 48 -30.96 11.36 -9.99
CA TRP A 48 -29.82 12.26 -9.75
C TRP A 48 -29.23 12.14 -8.35
N PHE A 49 -29.99 11.62 -7.39
CA PHE A 49 -29.63 11.51 -5.99
C PHE A 49 -29.99 10.12 -5.47
N LEU A 50 -29.06 9.49 -4.76
CA LEU A 50 -29.27 8.20 -4.11
C LEU A 50 -28.60 8.23 -2.74
N VAL A 51 -29.34 7.80 -1.71
CA VAL A 51 -28.78 7.53 -0.38
C VAL A 51 -28.48 6.04 -0.26
N ASP A 52 -27.29 5.71 0.22
CA ASP A 52 -26.88 4.33 0.50
C ASP A 52 -26.38 4.19 1.94
N THR A 53 -26.59 3.01 2.52
CA THR A 53 -26.02 2.65 3.83
C THR A 53 -24.74 1.86 3.61
N ILE A 54 -23.60 2.51 3.82
CA ILE A 54 -22.28 1.91 3.57
C ILE A 54 -21.76 1.04 4.72
N GLY A 55 -22.45 1.06 5.86
CA GLY A 55 -22.09 0.27 7.03
C GLY A 55 -22.81 0.75 8.28
N PHE A 56 -22.36 0.27 9.43
CA PHE A 56 -22.94 0.60 10.74
C PHE A 56 -21.84 0.92 11.74
N SER A 57 -22.14 1.84 12.66
CA SER A 57 -21.25 2.21 13.77
C SER A 57 -21.02 1.02 14.71
N THR A 58 -19.87 1.00 15.39
CA THR A 58 -19.43 -0.18 16.13
C THR A 58 -20.31 -0.50 17.32
N GLN A 59 -20.58 0.48 18.18
CA GLN A 59 -21.24 0.25 19.46
C GLN A 59 -22.76 0.36 19.35
N ASP A 60 -23.25 1.47 18.80
CA ASP A 60 -24.68 1.79 18.78
C ASP A 60 -25.40 1.23 17.54
N GLN A 61 -24.67 0.67 16.58
CA GLN A 61 -25.20 0.10 15.33
C GLN A 61 -26.02 1.14 14.53
N LEU A 62 -25.57 2.39 14.50
CA LEU A 62 -26.18 3.46 13.73
C LEU A 62 -25.77 3.35 12.26
N PRO A 63 -26.68 3.54 11.30
CA PRO A 63 -26.33 3.50 9.88
C PRO A 63 -25.35 4.63 9.53
N ILE A 64 -24.34 4.30 8.74
CA ILE A 64 -23.42 5.26 8.14
C ILE A 64 -23.91 5.49 6.71
N LEU A 65 -24.38 6.70 6.44
CA LEU A 65 -25.00 7.05 5.17
C LEU A 65 -24.00 7.72 4.23
N ALA A 66 -24.00 7.28 2.99
CA ALA A 66 -23.35 7.96 1.88
C ALA A 66 -24.39 8.43 0.87
N VAL A 67 -24.15 9.58 0.26
CA VAL A 67 -24.96 10.13 -0.81
C VAL A 67 -24.18 10.02 -2.11
N LYS A 68 -24.82 9.49 -3.16
CA LYS A 68 -24.32 9.53 -4.53
C LYS A 68 -25.11 10.56 -5.33
N ILE A 69 -24.39 11.47 -6.01
CA ILE A 69 -24.95 12.44 -6.96
C ILE A 69 -24.27 12.26 -8.31
N SER A 70 -25.07 12.08 -9.36
CA SER A 70 -24.67 11.93 -10.77
C SER A 70 -25.89 12.26 -11.65
N ASP A 71 -25.80 12.18 -12.96
CA ASP A 71 -26.96 12.25 -13.86
C ASP A 71 -27.69 10.90 -13.98
N ASN A 72 -27.06 9.78 -13.61
CA ASN A 72 -27.68 8.45 -13.56
C ASN A 72 -27.27 7.63 -12.32
N VAL A 73 -27.85 7.92 -11.15
CA VAL A 73 -27.46 7.22 -9.90
C VAL A 73 -27.86 5.75 -9.82
N ASP A 74 -28.81 5.29 -10.63
CA ASP A 74 -29.25 3.88 -10.61
C ASP A 74 -28.33 2.94 -11.41
N VAL A 75 -27.42 3.50 -12.20
CA VAL A 75 -26.55 2.76 -13.12
C VAL A 75 -25.12 3.14 -12.84
N LYS A 76 -24.24 2.16 -12.74
CA LYS A 76 -22.80 2.42 -12.70
C LYS A 76 -22.33 2.69 -14.13
N GLU A 77 -21.70 3.83 -14.35
CA GLU A 77 -21.21 4.26 -15.67
C GLU A 77 -19.68 4.37 -15.69
N ASP A 78 -19.11 4.49 -16.90
CA ASP A 78 -17.66 4.66 -17.12
C ASP A 78 -17.18 6.08 -16.79
N GLU A 79 -17.53 6.53 -15.59
CA GLU A 79 -17.28 7.88 -15.10
C GLU A 79 -16.23 7.88 -14.00
N PRO A 80 -15.46 8.97 -13.85
CA PRO A 80 -14.61 9.14 -12.69
C PRO A 80 -15.45 9.39 -11.43
N ARG A 81 -14.88 9.06 -10.28
CA ARG A 81 -15.57 9.21 -8.98
C ARG A 81 -14.74 10.08 -8.04
N VAL A 82 -15.42 10.86 -7.20
CA VAL A 82 -14.80 11.61 -6.09
C VAL A 82 -15.52 11.32 -4.78
N LEU A 83 -14.79 11.40 -3.66
CA LEU A 83 -15.32 11.13 -2.31
C LEU A 83 -15.03 12.29 -1.35
N PHE A 84 -16.06 12.85 -0.72
CA PHE A 84 -15.91 13.84 0.34
C PHE A 84 -16.48 13.31 1.66
N VAL A 85 -15.61 13.12 2.65
CA VAL A 85 -15.95 12.64 3.99
C VAL A 85 -15.96 13.83 4.95
N GLY A 86 -17.10 14.10 5.55
CA GLY A 86 -17.32 15.25 6.42
C GLY A 86 -16.70 15.11 7.80
N GLN A 87 -16.83 13.95 8.44
CA GLN A 87 -16.38 13.82 9.82
C GLN A 87 -16.04 12.38 10.18
N VAL A 88 -14.85 12.19 10.78
CA VAL A 88 -14.43 10.92 11.40
C VAL A 88 -14.16 11.06 12.91
N HIS A 89 -13.79 12.25 13.40
CA HIS A 89 -13.65 12.52 14.84
C HIS A 89 -14.86 13.25 15.39
N ALA A 90 -15.36 12.82 16.55
CA ALA A 90 -16.58 13.30 17.18
C ALA A 90 -16.66 14.83 17.28
N GLU A 91 -15.68 15.48 17.91
CA GLU A 91 -15.64 16.94 18.14
C GLU A 91 -15.45 17.83 16.89
N GLU A 92 -15.02 17.26 15.75
CA GLU A 92 -14.61 18.00 14.53
C GLU A 92 -15.79 18.19 13.56
N VAL A 93 -16.84 18.88 14.01
CA VAL A 93 -18.17 18.94 13.36
C VAL A 93 -18.27 19.84 12.11
N LEU A 94 -17.31 20.74 11.87
CA LEU A 94 -17.33 21.69 10.74
C LEU A 94 -17.36 20.99 9.36
N GLY A 95 -16.71 19.85 9.24
CA GLY A 95 -16.67 19.11 7.98
C GLY A 95 -18.01 18.50 7.58
N VAL A 96 -18.89 18.19 8.55
CA VAL A 96 -20.27 17.76 8.29
C VAL A 96 -21.00 18.86 7.51
N GLU A 97 -20.97 20.08 8.03
CA GLU A 97 -21.66 21.23 7.43
C GLU A 97 -21.09 21.60 6.06
N THR A 98 -19.78 21.49 5.90
CA THR A 98 -19.08 21.75 4.64
C THR A 98 -19.56 20.79 3.54
N VAL A 99 -19.72 19.51 3.87
CA VAL A 99 -20.20 18.49 2.92
C VAL A 99 -21.70 18.65 2.62
N LEU A 100 -22.52 18.95 3.63
CA LEU A 100 -23.95 19.18 3.44
C LEU A 100 -24.24 20.41 2.57
N ASP A 101 -23.45 21.49 2.70
CA ASP A 101 -23.65 22.65 1.83
C ASP A 101 -23.18 22.37 0.39
N LEU A 102 -22.08 21.64 0.18
CA LEU A 102 -21.71 21.18 -1.17
C LEU A 102 -22.83 20.34 -1.81
N MET A 103 -23.46 19.44 -1.03
CA MET A 103 -24.61 18.66 -1.48
C MET A 103 -25.75 19.59 -1.94
N ASN A 104 -26.06 20.61 -1.16
CA ASN A 104 -27.09 21.59 -1.48
C ASN A 104 -26.75 22.40 -2.75
N ASP A 105 -25.50 22.83 -2.93
CA ASP A 105 -25.06 23.51 -4.16
C ASP A 105 -25.14 22.61 -5.40
N LEU A 106 -24.91 21.30 -5.27
CA LEU A 106 -25.02 20.34 -6.37
C LEU A 106 -26.49 20.08 -6.76
N LEU A 107 -27.38 19.93 -5.78
CA LEU A 107 -28.79 19.63 -6.00
C LEU A 107 -29.60 20.86 -6.39
N PHE A 108 -29.36 21.99 -5.72
CA PHE A 108 -30.11 23.23 -5.86
C PHE A 108 -29.21 24.44 -6.17
N PRO A 109 -28.39 24.38 -7.23
CA PRO A 109 -27.42 25.43 -7.52
C PRO A 109 -28.08 26.78 -7.81
N SER A 110 -27.46 27.84 -7.28
CA SER A 110 -27.83 29.21 -7.65
C SER A 110 -27.55 29.49 -9.14
N ASN A 111 -28.20 30.52 -9.70
CA ASN A 111 -28.06 30.87 -11.12
C ASN A 111 -26.61 31.09 -11.59
N SER A 112 -25.72 31.54 -10.69
CA SER A 112 -24.31 31.79 -11.02
C SER A 112 -23.49 30.51 -11.18
N ILE A 113 -23.86 29.43 -10.50
CA ILE A 113 -23.12 28.15 -10.51
C ILE A 113 -23.89 27.01 -11.20
N TYR A 114 -25.15 27.25 -11.60
CA TYR A 114 -26.04 26.26 -12.21
C TYR A 114 -25.42 25.46 -13.35
N SER A 115 -24.77 26.15 -14.30
CA SER A 115 -24.14 25.47 -15.45
C SER A 115 -22.95 24.63 -15.03
N HIS A 116 -22.19 25.08 -14.03
CA HIS A 116 -21.01 24.37 -13.54
C HIS A 116 -21.40 23.11 -12.79
N MET A 117 -22.29 23.22 -11.80
CA MET A 117 -22.73 22.07 -11.00
C MET A 117 -23.40 20.99 -11.84
N ASN A 118 -24.17 21.37 -12.87
CA ASN A 118 -24.75 20.38 -13.80
C ASN A 118 -23.71 19.69 -14.68
N ILE A 119 -22.63 20.38 -15.09
CA ILE A 119 -21.54 19.73 -15.82
C ILE A 119 -20.83 18.72 -14.92
N LEU A 120 -20.60 19.05 -13.65
CA LEU A 120 -19.97 18.10 -12.72
C LEU A 120 -20.83 16.84 -12.59
N LYS A 121 -22.11 16.97 -12.27
CA LYS A 121 -23.03 15.83 -12.13
C LYS A 121 -23.17 14.97 -13.40
N GLN A 122 -23.03 15.57 -14.58
CA GLN A 122 -23.19 14.88 -15.87
C GLN A 122 -21.95 14.07 -16.30
N PHE A 123 -20.78 14.30 -15.72
CA PHE A 123 -19.53 13.70 -16.19
C PHE A 123 -18.75 12.99 -15.07
N MET A 124 -19.36 12.82 -13.89
CA MET A 124 -18.75 12.15 -12.76
C MET A 124 -19.79 11.70 -11.73
N GLU A 125 -19.42 10.70 -10.93
CA GLU A 125 -20.15 10.33 -9.72
C GLU A 125 -19.51 11.02 -8.50
N ILE A 126 -20.31 11.75 -7.73
CA ILE A 126 -19.90 12.47 -6.53
C ILE A 126 -20.44 11.75 -5.31
N TRP A 127 -19.54 11.29 -4.45
CA TRP A 127 -19.89 10.60 -3.21
C TRP A 127 -19.64 11.49 -1.99
N LEU A 128 -20.63 11.59 -1.11
CA LEU A 128 -20.59 12.43 0.08
C LEU A 128 -20.94 11.58 1.31
N VAL A 129 -20.09 11.58 2.33
CA VAL A 129 -20.36 10.94 3.62
C VAL A 129 -20.42 12.04 4.67
N PRO A 130 -21.60 12.54 5.07
CA PRO A 130 -21.69 13.64 6.02
C PRO A 130 -20.98 13.34 7.35
N THR A 131 -21.22 12.16 7.91
CA THR A 131 -20.49 11.65 9.08
C THR A 131 -20.21 10.17 8.93
N ALA A 132 -18.95 9.78 9.14
CA ALA A 132 -18.53 8.39 9.27
C ALA A 132 -18.49 7.93 10.73
N ASN A 133 -18.72 8.84 11.69
CA ASN A 133 -18.74 8.56 13.13
C ASN A 133 -20.04 9.08 13.77
N PRO A 134 -21.21 8.54 13.39
CA PRO A 134 -22.50 9.02 13.88
C PRO A 134 -22.64 8.85 15.41
N GLU A 135 -22.09 7.78 15.98
CA GLU A 135 -22.19 7.54 17.41
C GLU A 135 -21.32 8.52 18.23
N GLY A 136 -20.13 8.87 17.74
CA GLY A 136 -19.30 9.93 18.30
C GLY A 136 -19.94 11.30 18.14
N LEU A 137 -20.56 11.59 16.99
CA LEU A 137 -21.29 12.86 16.77
C LEU A 137 -22.43 13.05 17.79
N ASN A 138 -23.15 11.98 18.15
CA ASN A 138 -24.18 12.05 19.19
C ASN A 138 -23.62 12.45 20.56
N VAL A 139 -22.39 12.06 20.92
CA VAL A 139 -21.75 12.46 22.19
C VAL A 139 -21.67 13.99 22.29
N ILE A 140 -21.33 14.65 21.18
CA ILE A 140 -21.24 16.11 21.07
C ILE A 140 -22.64 16.75 21.15
N HIS A 141 -23.60 16.27 20.35
CA HIS A 141 -24.94 16.84 20.30
C HIS A 141 -25.76 16.64 21.58
N GLU A 142 -25.53 15.54 22.31
CA GLU A 142 -26.13 15.29 23.62
C GLU A 142 -25.48 16.12 24.74
N GLY A 143 -24.35 16.79 24.45
CA GLY A 143 -23.61 17.60 25.41
C GLY A 143 -22.98 16.78 26.53
N LEU A 144 -22.67 15.51 26.27
CA LEU A 144 -22.02 14.62 27.23
C LEU A 144 -20.57 15.06 27.44
N ASP A 145 -19.84 15.23 26.34
CA ASP A 145 -18.47 15.72 26.30
C ASP A 145 -18.21 16.43 24.96
N MET A 146 -18.04 17.75 24.99
CA MET A 146 -17.80 18.55 23.79
C MET A 146 -16.40 18.37 23.20
N SER A 147 -15.48 17.74 23.96
CA SER A 147 -14.12 17.44 23.53
C SER A 147 -13.92 15.97 23.15
N TYR A 148 -14.99 15.17 23.14
CA TYR A 148 -14.85 13.76 22.77
C TYR A 148 -14.40 13.62 21.33
N ARG A 149 -13.42 12.76 21.06
CA ARG A 149 -12.79 12.60 19.75
C ARG A 149 -13.16 11.30 19.04
N LYS A 150 -13.26 10.21 19.80
CA LYS A 150 -13.30 8.84 19.26
C LYS A 150 -14.73 8.39 18.85
N ASN A 151 -14.89 7.15 18.39
CA ASN A 151 -16.19 6.48 18.35
C ASN A 151 -16.60 5.98 19.75
N LYS A 152 -17.67 5.21 19.92
CA LYS A 152 -18.16 4.78 21.25
C LYS A 152 -17.82 3.34 21.63
N LYS A 153 -16.76 2.74 21.08
CA LYS A 153 -16.31 1.39 21.46
C LYS A 153 -16.27 1.23 22.99
N ASP A 154 -17.03 0.27 23.52
CA ASP A 154 -17.08 -0.07 24.95
C ASP A 154 -15.75 -0.68 25.40
N LEU A 155 -15.01 0.06 26.24
CA LEU A 155 -13.76 -0.34 26.88
C LEU A 155 -13.92 -0.19 28.40
N SER A 156 -12.83 -0.26 29.17
CA SER A 156 -12.91 0.02 30.60
C SER A 156 -11.66 0.74 31.11
N PRO A 157 -11.75 1.53 32.20
CA PRO A 157 -10.59 2.16 32.82
C PRO A 157 -9.48 1.18 33.24
N GLU A 158 -9.80 -0.11 33.38
CA GLU A 158 -8.88 -1.16 33.78
C GLU A 158 -8.23 -1.89 32.60
N GLY A 159 -8.75 -1.77 31.38
CA GLY A 159 -8.17 -2.36 30.19
C GLY A 159 -9.06 -2.26 28.94
N PRO A 160 -8.54 -2.68 27.76
CA PRO A 160 -9.28 -2.63 26.50
C PRO A 160 -10.31 -3.78 26.42
N TYR A 161 -11.22 -3.86 27.37
CA TYR A 161 -12.29 -4.84 27.40
C TYR A 161 -13.58 -4.18 27.85
N PRO A 162 -14.75 -4.63 27.36
CA PRO A 162 -16.01 -3.96 27.63
C PRO A 162 -16.43 -4.12 29.09
N ASN A 163 -17.06 -3.08 29.65
CA ASN A 163 -17.74 -3.14 30.95
C ASN A 163 -19.24 -2.81 30.86
N GLY A 164 -19.75 -2.47 29.67
CA GLY A 164 -21.16 -2.14 29.42
C GLY A 164 -21.54 -0.71 29.84
N ILE A 165 -20.57 0.17 30.06
CA ILE A 165 -20.75 1.56 30.48
C ILE A 165 -20.00 2.44 29.48
N PHE A 166 -20.63 3.52 29.03
CA PHE A 166 -19.90 4.54 28.27
C PHE A 166 -19.04 5.37 29.24
N ASP A 167 -17.76 5.03 29.36
CA ASP A 167 -16.79 5.68 30.25
C ASP A 167 -16.20 6.93 29.59
N TYR A 168 -16.84 8.08 29.85
CA TYR A 168 -16.39 9.38 29.39
C TYR A 168 -16.04 10.31 30.57
N ASN A 169 -15.14 11.26 30.31
CA ASN A 169 -14.82 12.34 31.22
C ASN A 169 -14.82 13.64 30.40
N PRO A 170 -15.71 14.61 30.70
CA PRO A 170 -15.87 15.86 29.95
C PRO A 170 -14.72 16.85 30.18
N SER A 171 -13.51 16.36 29.99
CA SER A 171 -12.22 17.02 30.13
C SER A 171 -11.38 16.58 28.95
N ILE A 172 -10.85 17.57 28.22
CA ILE A 172 -9.99 17.38 27.05
C ILE A 172 -9.03 16.20 27.22
N GLY A 173 -9.09 15.26 26.28
CA GLY A 173 -8.14 14.17 26.15
C GLY A 173 -8.25 13.03 27.14
N ASN A 174 -9.38 12.89 27.84
CA ASN A 174 -9.61 11.80 28.80
C ASN A 174 -10.61 10.77 28.28
N ASP A 175 -10.61 10.54 26.97
CA ASP A 175 -11.50 9.61 26.28
C ASP A 175 -11.06 8.17 26.58
N VAL A 176 -11.62 7.54 27.62
CA VAL A 176 -11.32 6.14 27.96
C VAL A 176 -11.92 5.20 26.91
N ASP A 177 -13.23 5.30 26.71
CA ASP A 177 -13.93 4.57 25.67
C ASP A 177 -13.63 5.11 24.28
N GLY A 178 -13.83 4.25 23.29
CA GLY A 178 -13.68 4.60 21.89
C GLY A 178 -12.33 4.26 21.28
N VAL A 179 -12.33 4.20 19.96
CA VAL A 179 -11.17 4.08 19.08
C VAL A 179 -11.07 5.33 18.20
N ASP A 180 -9.86 5.86 18.01
CA ASP A 180 -9.59 6.91 17.02
C ASP A 180 -9.66 6.27 15.63
N LEU A 181 -10.72 6.59 14.89
CA LEU A 181 -10.97 6.04 13.56
C LEU A 181 -9.85 6.37 12.58
N ASN A 182 -9.18 7.51 12.70
CA ASN A 182 -8.04 7.90 11.86
C ASN A 182 -6.69 7.35 12.40
N ARG A 183 -6.74 6.31 13.22
CA ARG A 183 -5.60 5.45 13.59
C ARG A 183 -5.85 3.97 13.32
N ASN A 184 -7.06 3.59 12.90
CA ASN A 184 -7.52 2.20 12.83
C ASN A 184 -7.35 1.54 11.44
N PHE A 185 -6.73 2.22 10.46
CA PHE A 185 -6.44 1.65 9.14
C PHE A 185 -5.14 0.84 9.15
N ASP A 186 -5.07 -0.26 8.39
CA ASP A 186 -3.97 -1.25 8.48
C ASP A 186 -2.58 -0.73 8.09
N PHE A 187 -2.50 0.30 7.24
CA PHE A 187 -1.24 0.83 6.77
C PHE A 187 -0.54 1.65 7.86
N ASN A 188 0.61 1.16 8.32
CA ASN A 188 1.35 1.71 9.45
C ASN A 188 0.57 1.70 10.79
N TRP A 189 -0.49 0.90 10.91
CA TRP A 189 -1.28 0.78 12.14
C TRP A 189 -0.41 0.48 13.37
N THR A 190 0.65 -0.32 13.18
CA THR A 190 1.50 -0.77 14.28
C THR A 190 2.05 0.38 15.12
N PHE A 191 2.38 1.55 14.55
CA PHE A 191 2.93 2.67 15.32
C PHE A 191 1.89 3.62 15.94
N GLY A 192 0.59 3.34 15.84
CA GLY A 192 -0.41 4.10 16.59
C GLY A 192 -0.42 3.78 18.08
N ASP A 193 -1.06 4.64 18.87
CA ASP A 193 -1.03 4.61 20.32
C ASP A 193 -1.76 3.39 20.89
N THR A 194 -1.21 2.85 21.98
CA THR A 194 -1.83 1.75 22.73
C THR A 194 -2.87 2.27 23.72
N PHE A 195 -3.61 1.34 24.34
CA PHE A 195 -4.69 1.68 25.26
C PHE A 195 -4.18 2.52 26.45
N LEU A 196 -4.86 3.65 26.73
CA LEU A 196 -4.50 4.63 27.77
C LEU A 196 -3.04 5.11 27.74
N GLU A 197 -2.46 5.22 26.55
CA GLU A 197 -1.15 5.87 26.37
C GLU A 197 -1.27 7.35 26.75
N PRO A 198 -0.44 7.92 27.64
CA PRO A 198 -0.54 9.33 28.00
C PRO A 198 0.22 10.23 27.03
N ASP A 199 -0.45 11.24 26.50
CA ASP A 199 0.20 12.34 25.77
C ASP A 199 0.87 13.35 26.72
N ASN A 200 2.13 13.71 26.46
CA ASN A 200 2.86 14.70 27.25
C ASN A 200 2.84 16.10 26.63
N SER A 201 2.05 16.32 25.57
CA SER A 201 1.90 17.62 24.95
C SER A 201 1.12 18.62 25.81
N ASP A 202 1.27 19.90 25.50
CA ASP A 202 0.53 20.99 26.17
C ASP A 202 -0.98 21.00 25.82
N PHE A 203 -1.44 20.12 24.91
CA PHE A 203 -2.84 20.04 24.47
C PHE A 203 -3.66 19.02 25.27
N ALA A 204 -3.02 18.29 26.20
CA ALA A 204 -3.66 17.34 27.10
C ALA A 204 -4.45 16.22 26.39
N SER A 205 -4.07 15.82 25.18
CA SER A 205 -4.75 14.77 24.38
C SER A 205 -4.40 13.35 24.82
N HIS A 206 -4.47 13.07 26.12
CA HIS A 206 -3.92 11.84 26.69
C HIS A 206 -4.43 10.59 26.00
N TYR A 207 -5.72 10.29 26.03
CA TYR A 207 -6.28 9.01 25.57
C TYR A 207 -6.98 9.08 24.21
N ASP A 208 -6.77 10.18 23.49
CA ASP A 208 -7.47 10.54 22.27
C ASP A 208 -7.14 9.66 21.07
N TYR A 209 -5.93 9.08 21.01
CA TYR A 209 -5.39 8.48 19.79
C TYR A 209 -5.34 6.95 19.80
N TYR A 210 -6.07 6.30 20.71
CA TYR A 210 -6.07 4.84 20.80
C TYR A 210 -6.52 4.20 19.47
N LYS A 211 -5.66 3.36 18.88
CA LYS A 211 -5.83 2.82 17.53
C LYS A 211 -6.75 1.60 17.39
N GLY A 212 -7.27 1.08 18.50
CA GLY A 212 -7.97 -0.20 18.56
C GLY A 212 -7.05 -1.41 18.83
N GLU A 213 -7.64 -2.59 18.95
CA GLU A 213 -6.92 -3.85 19.23
C GLU A 213 -6.27 -4.47 18.00
N GLU A 214 -6.87 -4.25 16.82
CA GLU A 214 -6.39 -4.68 15.52
C GLU A 214 -6.82 -3.67 14.42
N PRO A 215 -6.16 -3.66 13.25
CA PRO A 215 -6.63 -2.87 12.12
C PRO A 215 -8.06 -3.23 11.73
N PHE A 216 -8.85 -2.21 11.35
CA PHE A 216 -10.25 -2.37 10.97
C PHE A 216 -11.11 -3.06 12.04
N SER A 217 -10.81 -2.84 13.32
CA SER A 217 -11.63 -3.33 14.44
C SER A 217 -12.98 -2.62 14.54
N GLU A 218 -13.13 -1.48 13.88
CA GLU A 218 -14.31 -0.62 13.96
C GLU A 218 -15.15 -0.70 12.67
N GLY A 219 -16.48 -0.82 12.83
CA GLY A 219 -17.44 -0.84 11.72
C GLY A 219 -17.39 0.42 10.85
N GLU A 220 -17.05 1.56 11.45
CA GLU A 220 -16.86 2.84 10.76
C GLU A 220 -15.68 2.80 9.77
N THR A 221 -14.54 2.24 10.18
CA THR A 221 -13.36 2.15 9.30
C THR A 221 -13.55 1.06 8.24
N ILE A 222 -14.24 -0.04 8.57
CA ILE A 222 -14.69 -1.04 7.61
C ILE A 222 -15.58 -0.42 6.52
N ALA A 223 -16.57 0.40 6.91
CA ALA A 223 -17.48 1.05 5.96
C ALA A 223 -16.73 1.94 4.95
N LEU A 224 -15.79 2.76 5.44
CA LEU A 224 -14.96 3.60 4.56
C LEU A 224 -14.00 2.80 3.70
N ARG A 225 -13.43 1.70 4.24
CA ARG A 225 -12.56 0.78 3.50
C ARG A 225 -13.31 0.17 2.32
N ASP A 226 -14.47 -0.41 2.59
CA ASP A 226 -15.26 -1.13 1.58
C ASP A 226 -15.75 -0.16 0.50
N LEU A 227 -16.27 1.01 0.90
CA LEU A 227 -16.65 2.07 -0.04
C LEU A 227 -15.48 2.44 -0.98
N ALA A 228 -14.27 2.61 -0.44
CA ALA A 228 -13.09 2.98 -1.22
C ALA A 228 -12.58 1.86 -2.14
N LEU A 229 -12.71 0.58 -1.75
CA LEU A 229 -12.26 -0.55 -2.56
C LEU A 229 -13.26 -0.91 -3.68
N GLU A 230 -14.55 -0.65 -3.45
CA GLU A 230 -15.64 -0.89 -4.38
C GLU A 230 -15.77 0.20 -5.45
N ASN A 231 -15.30 1.42 -5.14
CA ASN A 231 -15.40 2.59 -6.00
C ASN A 231 -14.02 3.14 -6.35
N ASP A 232 -13.69 3.19 -7.65
CA ASP A 232 -12.41 3.71 -8.16
C ASP A 232 -12.33 5.25 -8.05
N PHE A 233 -12.25 5.77 -6.83
CA PHE A 233 -12.12 7.20 -6.58
C PHE A 233 -10.81 7.76 -7.15
N VAL A 234 -10.90 8.90 -7.83
CA VAL A 234 -9.73 9.62 -8.36
C VAL A 234 -9.16 10.56 -7.30
N PHE A 235 -10.04 11.34 -6.67
CA PHE A 235 -9.71 12.26 -5.58
C PHE A 235 -10.66 12.09 -4.42
N SER A 236 -10.17 12.41 -3.23
CA SER A 236 -11.00 12.46 -2.04
C SER A 236 -10.56 13.57 -1.07
N ILE A 237 -11.48 14.01 -0.21
CA ILE A 237 -11.18 14.84 0.96
C ILE A 237 -11.73 14.13 2.20
N VAL A 238 -10.95 14.15 3.27
CA VAL A 238 -11.45 13.90 4.62
C VAL A 238 -11.26 15.16 5.45
N TRP A 239 -12.36 15.73 5.93
CA TRP A 239 -12.35 16.94 6.72
C TRP A 239 -12.03 16.62 8.18
N HIS A 240 -11.20 17.49 8.75
CA HIS A 240 -10.74 17.48 10.12
C HIS A 240 -10.73 18.90 10.69
N SER A 241 -10.54 19.02 11.99
CA SER A 241 -10.24 20.29 12.66
C SER A 241 -9.27 20.06 13.82
N SER A 242 -8.40 21.04 14.08
CA SER A 242 -7.28 20.85 14.99
C SER A 242 -7.49 21.57 16.31
N ARG A 243 -7.81 20.82 17.38
CA ARG A 243 -7.95 21.34 18.76
C ARG A 243 -6.74 22.15 19.21
N SER A 244 -5.54 21.73 18.79
CA SER A 244 -4.28 22.37 19.15
C SER A 244 -4.06 23.75 18.53
N GLY A 245 -4.79 24.08 17.45
CA GLY A 245 -4.48 25.22 16.56
C GLY A 245 -3.19 25.08 15.73
N ASN A 246 -2.27 24.18 16.11
CA ASN A 246 -0.99 24.03 15.42
C ASN A 246 -1.11 23.36 14.06
N LEU A 247 -2.14 22.54 13.86
CA LEU A 247 -2.40 21.86 12.59
C LEU A 247 -3.51 22.55 11.78
N SER A 248 -4.20 23.53 12.36
CA SER A 248 -5.27 24.29 11.71
C SER A 248 -4.82 24.93 10.40
N GLU A 249 -5.77 25.06 9.48
CA GLU A 249 -5.59 25.72 8.19
C GLU A 249 -4.51 25.07 7.31
N LYS A 250 -4.48 23.73 7.35
CA LYS A 250 -3.52 22.91 6.61
C LYS A 250 -4.17 21.81 5.80
N VAL A 251 -3.49 21.47 4.71
CA VAL A 251 -3.87 20.40 3.77
C VAL A 251 -2.75 19.37 3.78
N PHE A 252 -3.00 18.20 4.32
CA PHE A 252 -2.03 17.11 4.41
C PHE A 252 -2.12 16.21 3.18
N THR A 253 -0.96 15.99 2.54
CA THR A 253 -0.80 15.03 1.45
C THR A 253 0.03 13.83 1.89
N SER A 254 -0.35 12.65 1.43
CA SER A 254 0.46 11.44 1.49
C SER A 254 1.75 11.59 0.69
N TRP A 255 2.85 11.00 1.10
CA TRP A 255 3.45 11.18 2.43
C TRP A 255 4.93 11.52 2.24
N ARG A 256 5.56 12.05 3.28
CA ARG A 256 7.01 12.20 3.35
C ARG A 256 7.46 11.89 4.77
N TRP A 257 8.11 10.75 4.96
CA TRP A 257 8.64 10.35 6.26
C TRP A 257 10.14 10.62 6.35
N GLU A 258 10.61 11.03 7.54
CA GLU A 258 12.03 11.30 7.81
C GLU A 258 12.68 12.21 6.75
N GLU A 259 11.91 13.17 6.23
CA GLU A 259 12.26 14.13 5.17
C GLU A 259 12.75 13.55 3.84
N THR A 260 12.83 12.23 3.71
CA THR A 260 13.53 11.55 2.60
C THR A 260 12.74 10.40 1.98
N LYS A 261 11.71 9.88 2.68
CA LYS A 261 10.88 8.78 2.19
C LYS A 261 9.55 9.30 1.66
N ASP A 262 9.61 9.62 0.38
CA ASP A 262 8.51 10.14 -0.42
C ASP A 262 7.61 9.00 -0.92
N SER A 263 6.29 9.21 -0.88
CA SER A 263 5.35 8.37 -1.63
C SER A 263 5.62 8.44 -3.15
N PRO A 264 5.33 7.38 -3.95
CA PRO A 264 5.70 7.37 -5.37
C PRO A 264 5.19 8.54 -6.21
N ASP A 265 3.95 9.01 -5.98
CA ASP A 265 3.32 10.13 -6.68
C ASP A 265 3.47 11.49 -5.95
N LEU A 266 4.37 11.61 -4.96
CA LEU A 266 4.44 12.80 -4.07
C LEU A 266 4.53 14.12 -4.85
N GLY A 267 5.32 14.14 -5.94
CA GLY A 267 5.54 15.36 -6.72
C GLY A 267 4.24 15.93 -7.30
N ILE A 268 3.38 15.08 -7.88
CA ILE A 268 2.09 15.52 -8.43
C ILE A 268 1.08 15.78 -7.32
N MET A 269 1.00 14.91 -6.30
CA MET A 269 0.10 15.08 -5.17
C MET A 269 0.34 16.41 -4.44
N LYS A 270 1.60 16.77 -4.21
CA LYS A 270 1.99 18.04 -3.57
C LYS A 270 1.64 19.25 -4.43
N THR A 271 1.87 19.18 -5.74
CA THR A 271 1.52 20.27 -6.66
C THR A 271 0.03 20.56 -6.64
N ILE A 272 -0.79 19.51 -6.62
CA ILE A 272 -2.25 19.63 -6.51
C ILE A 272 -2.63 20.17 -5.13
N ALA A 273 -2.01 19.69 -4.05
CA ALA A 273 -2.25 20.16 -2.69
C ALA A 273 -1.90 21.65 -2.51
N ASP A 274 -0.83 22.13 -3.14
CA ASP A 274 -0.44 23.54 -3.11
C ASP A 274 -1.48 24.44 -3.77
N HIS A 275 -2.03 24.02 -4.91
CA HIS A 275 -3.11 24.77 -5.55
C HIS A 275 -4.40 24.70 -4.72
N PHE A 276 -4.77 23.51 -4.26
CA PHE A 276 -5.94 23.27 -3.42
C PHE A 276 -5.90 24.15 -2.16
N ALA A 277 -4.79 24.14 -1.42
CA ALA A 277 -4.62 24.96 -0.22
C ALA A 277 -4.65 26.46 -0.53
N GLY A 278 -4.09 26.87 -1.67
CA GLY A 278 -4.13 28.26 -2.16
C GLY A 278 -5.53 28.78 -2.53
N LEU A 279 -6.54 27.90 -2.63
CA LEU A 279 -7.94 28.27 -2.89
C LEU A 279 -8.75 28.49 -1.60
N ILE A 280 -8.19 28.15 -0.44
CA ILE A 280 -8.87 28.28 0.85
C ILE A 280 -8.22 29.45 1.61
N GLU A 281 -8.96 30.53 1.81
CA GLU A 281 -8.49 31.66 2.62
C GLU A 281 -8.44 31.27 4.11
N THR A 282 -7.49 31.85 4.86
CA THR A 282 -7.46 31.72 6.32
C THR A 282 -8.62 32.48 6.96
N GLU A 283 -9.07 32.04 8.14
CA GLU A 283 -10.16 32.66 8.90
C GLU A 283 -9.89 34.15 9.19
N ASP A 284 -8.63 34.53 9.37
CA ASP A 284 -8.24 35.92 9.58
C ASP A 284 -8.10 36.76 8.29
N GLY A 285 -8.26 36.13 7.13
CA GLY A 285 -8.15 36.73 5.80
C GLY A 285 -6.75 37.23 5.43
N THR A 286 -5.70 36.82 6.16
CA THR A 286 -4.33 37.29 5.91
C THR A 286 -3.56 36.47 4.89
N GLY A 287 -4.04 35.27 4.58
CA GLY A 287 -3.41 34.37 3.62
C GLY A 287 -4.33 33.23 3.19
N THR A 288 -3.70 32.14 2.77
CA THR A 288 -4.36 30.90 2.37
C THR A 288 -3.83 29.74 3.19
N TYR A 289 -4.53 28.62 3.15
CA TYR A 289 -4.11 27.41 3.83
C TYR A 289 -2.73 26.96 3.34
N LEU A 290 -2.03 26.21 4.21
CA LEU A 290 -0.71 25.66 3.91
C LEU A 290 -0.81 24.17 3.57
N SER A 291 -0.29 23.76 2.42
CA SER A 291 -0.14 22.34 2.15
C SER A 291 1.14 21.78 2.81
N VAL A 292 1.00 20.61 3.44
CA VAL A 292 2.04 19.95 4.23
C VAL A 292 2.06 18.46 3.94
N TYR A 293 3.16 17.80 4.27
CA TYR A 293 3.28 16.35 4.11
C TYR A 293 2.76 15.63 5.35
N SER A 294 2.10 14.48 5.16
CA SER A 294 1.91 13.50 6.22
C SER A 294 3.27 12.94 6.63
N GLY A 295 3.70 13.27 7.85
CA GLY A 295 4.98 12.83 8.42
C GLY A 295 4.86 11.69 9.42
N SER A 296 3.65 11.30 9.82
CA SER A 296 3.43 10.23 10.80
C SER A 296 3.07 8.91 10.14
N ARG A 297 3.38 7.79 10.80
CA ARG A 297 3.14 6.43 10.32
C ARG A 297 2.22 5.70 11.30
N ASN A 298 0.94 6.03 11.38
CA ASN A 298 0.10 5.57 12.49
C ASN A 298 -1.34 5.23 12.11
N GLY A 299 -1.56 4.57 10.97
CA GLY A 299 -2.89 4.01 10.62
C GLY A 299 -3.92 5.02 10.13
N LYS A 300 -3.49 6.04 9.37
CA LYS A 300 -4.36 7.11 8.86
C LYS A 300 -5.08 6.73 7.57
N LEU A 301 -6.33 7.20 7.42
CA LEU A 301 -7.18 6.94 6.26
C LEU A 301 -6.55 7.44 4.95
N HIS A 302 -6.03 8.67 4.91
CA HIS A 302 -5.58 9.29 3.67
C HIS A 302 -4.31 8.65 3.11
N ASP A 303 -3.41 8.18 3.97
CA ASP A 303 -2.24 7.39 3.56
C ASP A 303 -2.64 5.98 3.12
N TRP A 304 -3.61 5.38 3.81
CA TRP A 304 -4.14 4.05 3.46
C TRP A 304 -4.83 4.04 2.09
N ILE A 305 -5.77 4.96 1.85
CA ILE A 305 -6.57 4.96 0.62
C ILE A 305 -5.70 5.18 -0.63
N TYR A 306 -4.69 6.04 -0.56
CA TYR A 306 -3.73 6.25 -1.65
C TYR A 306 -2.90 4.99 -1.92
N ARG A 307 -2.44 4.31 -0.86
CA ARG A 307 -1.68 3.06 -1.00
C ARG A 307 -2.50 1.96 -1.67
N GLU A 308 -3.74 1.76 -1.21
CA GLU A 308 -4.57 0.63 -1.62
C GLU A 308 -5.24 0.84 -2.98
N THR A 309 -5.67 2.06 -3.29
CA THR A 309 -6.52 2.33 -4.47
C THR A 309 -5.83 3.24 -5.50
N GLY A 310 -4.84 4.03 -5.07
CA GLY A 310 -4.29 5.13 -5.86
C GLY A 310 -5.11 6.41 -5.84
N CYS A 311 -6.25 6.45 -5.14
CA CYS A 311 -7.01 7.67 -4.89
C CYS A 311 -6.15 8.68 -4.14
N ILE A 312 -6.04 9.91 -4.65
CA ILE A 312 -5.35 10.98 -3.95
C ILE A 312 -6.33 11.62 -2.97
N GLN A 313 -6.24 11.24 -1.69
CA GLN A 313 -7.03 11.85 -0.63
C GLN A 313 -6.24 12.94 0.10
N TYR A 314 -6.86 14.09 0.31
CA TYR A 314 -6.33 15.13 1.18
C TYR A 314 -7.03 15.11 2.53
N LEU A 315 -6.24 15.13 3.60
CA LEU A 315 -6.74 15.44 4.93
C LEU A 315 -6.69 16.95 5.11
N VAL A 316 -7.82 17.58 5.43
CA VAL A 316 -7.92 19.04 5.51
C VAL A 316 -8.36 19.47 6.90
N GLU A 317 -7.48 20.19 7.60
CA GLU A 317 -7.73 20.77 8.91
C GLU A 317 -8.45 22.12 8.72
N CYS A 318 -9.78 22.11 8.68
CA CYS A 318 -10.60 23.30 8.49
C CYS A 318 -10.81 24.08 9.80
N GLY A 319 -10.96 25.39 9.66
CA GLY A 319 -11.11 26.31 10.78
C GLY A 319 -9.84 26.46 11.62
N THR A 320 -10.02 26.99 12.82
CA THR A 320 -8.94 27.27 13.79
C THR A 320 -9.01 26.29 14.98
N ALA A 321 -8.38 26.63 16.12
CA ALA A 321 -8.52 25.85 17.35
C ALA A 321 -9.95 25.90 17.93
N ASN A 322 -10.80 26.79 17.42
CA ASN A 322 -12.23 26.79 17.71
C ASN A 322 -12.90 25.71 16.86
N LEU A 323 -13.05 24.50 17.42
CA LEU A 323 -13.62 23.35 16.73
C LEU A 323 -15.12 23.45 16.46
N GLN A 324 -15.83 24.22 17.31
CA GLN A 324 -17.29 24.33 17.31
C GLN A 324 -17.70 25.81 17.38
N PRO A 325 -17.34 26.61 16.37
CA PRO A 325 -17.66 28.04 16.34
C PRO A 325 -19.17 28.31 16.21
N ASP A 326 -19.53 29.58 16.36
CA ASP A 326 -20.91 30.04 16.12
C ASP A 326 -21.31 29.99 14.64
N SER A 327 -22.60 30.07 14.39
CA SER A 327 -23.19 30.09 13.05
C SER A 327 -22.59 31.10 12.08
N THR A 328 -22.02 32.23 12.53
CA THR A 328 -21.42 33.19 11.60
C THR A 328 -20.11 32.64 11.03
N LEU A 329 -19.29 32.04 11.88
CA LEU A 329 -18.01 31.47 11.47
C LEU A 329 -18.16 30.08 10.81
N ILE A 330 -19.26 29.37 11.08
CA ILE A 330 -19.64 28.18 10.30
C ILE A 330 -19.83 28.57 8.82
N GLU A 331 -20.70 29.54 8.54
CA GLU A 331 -20.98 29.98 7.16
C GLU A 331 -19.72 30.53 6.46
N ASP A 332 -18.90 31.31 7.17
CA ASP A 332 -17.62 31.81 6.66
C ASP A 332 -16.65 30.66 6.28
N THR A 333 -16.56 29.63 7.13
CA THR A 333 -15.71 28.45 6.87
C THR A 333 -16.19 27.67 5.66
N ILE A 334 -17.51 27.50 5.52
CA ILE A 334 -18.12 26.85 4.38
C ILE A 334 -17.80 27.62 3.09
N ASP A 335 -18.00 28.93 3.08
CA ASP A 335 -17.73 29.77 1.90
C ASP A 335 -16.25 29.71 1.46
N ARG A 336 -15.31 29.69 2.42
CA ARG A 336 -13.87 29.62 2.12
C ARG A 336 -13.41 28.25 1.61
N THR A 337 -14.08 27.16 1.97
CA THR A 337 -13.66 25.79 1.61
C THR A 337 -14.23 25.31 0.27
N LYS A 338 -15.41 25.80 -0.13
CA LYS A 338 -16.10 25.43 -1.39
C LYS A 338 -15.21 25.46 -2.65
N PRO A 339 -14.44 26.52 -2.94
CA PRO A 339 -13.67 26.60 -4.19
C PRO A 339 -12.68 25.44 -4.36
N ALA A 340 -12.11 24.95 -3.26
CA ALA A 340 -11.13 23.88 -3.28
C ALA A 340 -11.77 22.51 -3.57
N MET A 341 -12.97 22.24 -3.04
CA MET A 341 -13.75 21.03 -3.39
C MET A 341 -14.12 21.01 -4.86
N VAL A 342 -14.62 22.14 -5.39
CA VAL A 342 -14.96 22.31 -6.81
C VAL A 342 -13.73 22.12 -7.70
N TYR A 343 -12.57 22.64 -7.30
CA TYR A 343 -11.33 22.46 -8.04
C TYR A 343 -10.93 20.99 -8.22
N LEU A 344 -11.10 20.12 -7.21
CA LEU A 344 -10.80 18.69 -7.38
C LEU A 344 -11.77 18.01 -8.34
N MET A 345 -13.05 18.37 -8.30
CA MET A 345 -14.04 17.86 -9.26
C MET A 345 -13.70 18.29 -10.68
N ASP A 346 -13.41 19.58 -10.87
CA ASP A 346 -12.93 20.18 -12.11
C ASP A 346 -11.69 19.48 -12.67
N ARG A 347 -10.69 19.26 -11.82
CA ARG A 347 -9.47 18.54 -12.17
C ARG A 347 -9.73 17.10 -12.61
N THR A 348 -10.69 16.44 -11.97
CA THR A 348 -11.04 15.05 -12.26
C THR A 348 -11.46 14.86 -13.72
N ILE A 349 -12.32 15.75 -14.21
CA ILE A 349 -12.87 15.71 -15.58
C ILE A 349 -12.15 16.63 -16.58
N GLY A 350 -11.12 17.36 -16.13
CA GLY A 350 -10.40 18.33 -16.96
C GLY A 350 -11.22 19.54 -17.38
N TYR A 351 -12.11 19.99 -16.51
CA TYR A 351 -12.93 21.19 -16.70
C TYR A 351 -12.35 22.33 -15.86
N TYR A 352 -12.08 23.50 -16.45
CA TYR A 352 -11.49 24.69 -15.79
C TYR A 352 -10.22 24.52 -14.92
N ALA A 353 -9.60 23.35 -14.89
CA ALA A 353 -8.40 23.07 -14.14
C ALA A 353 -7.38 22.30 -15.00
N ASP A 354 -6.10 22.45 -14.65
CA ASP A 354 -5.03 21.63 -15.23
C ASP A 354 -5.30 20.16 -14.91
N ALA A 355 -5.52 19.31 -15.90
CA ALA A 355 -5.84 17.90 -15.71
C ALA A 355 -4.83 17.01 -16.44
N ALA A 356 -3.55 17.22 -16.13
CA ALA A 356 -2.50 16.30 -16.55
C ALA A 356 -2.81 14.91 -15.99
N GLN A 357 -3.22 14.02 -16.89
CA GLN A 357 -3.49 12.62 -16.61
C GLN A 357 -3.42 11.82 -17.90
N ILE A 358 -3.20 10.51 -17.75
CA ILE A 358 -3.38 9.54 -18.81
C ILE A 358 -4.58 8.66 -18.43
N THR A 359 -5.52 8.50 -19.35
CA THR A 359 -6.64 7.59 -19.22
C THR A 359 -6.84 6.81 -20.51
N GLY A 360 -7.56 5.71 -20.46
CA GLY A 360 -7.95 4.94 -21.63
C GLY A 360 -8.66 3.67 -21.20
N ILE A 361 -9.15 2.91 -22.16
CA ILE A 361 -9.71 1.59 -21.92
C ILE A 361 -8.71 0.53 -22.42
N VAL A 362 -8.53 -0.51 -21.63
CA VAL A 362 -7.82 -1.72 -22.02
C VAL A 362 -8.81 -2.65 -22.68
N TYR A 363 -8.58 -2.98 -23.95
CA TYR A 363 -9.42 -3.84 -24.78
C TYR A 363 -8.71 -5.15 -25.12
N ASP A 364 -9.50 -6.19 -25.31
CA ASP A 364 -9.11 -7.36 -26.07
C ASP A 364 -9.04 -6.99 -27.55
N ALA A 365 -7.86 -7.10 -28.16
CA ALA A 365 -7.65 -6.75 -29.55
C ALA A 365 -8.42 -7.61 -30.56
N SER A 366 -8.88 -8.80 -30.14
CA SER A 366 -9.61 -9.74 -30.99
C SER A 366 -11.13 -9.51 -30.94
N THR A 367 -11.68 -9.21 -29.77
CA THR A 367 -13.13 -9.04 -29.56
C THR A 367 -13.57 -7.58 -29.43
N ASN A 368 -12.64 -6.64 -29.25
CA ASN A 368 -12.88 -5.24 -28.89
C ASN A 368 -13.73 -5.08 -27.61
N GLN A 369 -13.74 -6.07 -26.72
CA GLN A 369 -14.38 -5.94 -25.41
C GLN A 369 -13.40 -5.36 -24.39
N PRO A 370 -13.87 -4.56 -23.42
CA PRO A 370 -13.03 -4.07 -22.33
C PRO A 370 -12.53 -5.23 -21.46
N ILE A 371 -11.32 -5.11 -20.93
CA ILE A 371 -10.70 -6.09 -20.05
C ILE A 371 -10.74 -5.57 -18.62
N GLU A 372 -11.52 -6.23 -17.77
CA GLU A 372 -11.48 -6.08 -16.32
C GLU A 372 -10.27 -6.81 -15.72
N GLY A 373 -9.69 -6.26 -14.65
CA GLY A 373 -8.56 -6.87 -13.94
C GLY A 373 -7.19 -6.65 -14.59
N ALA A 374 -7.09 -5.82 -15.64
CA ALA A 374 -5.81 -5.49 -16.24
C ALA A 374 -4.97 -4.61 -15.29
N ILE A 375 -3.76 -5.04 -14.97
CA ILE A 375 -2.79 -4.28 -14.18
C ILE A 375 -2.17 -3.21 -15.09
N VAL A 376 -2.29 -1.94 -14.70
CA VAL A 376 -1.74 -0.80 -15.46
C VAL A 376 -0.75 -0.03 -14.59
N GLU A 377 0.53 -0.11 -14.93
CA GLU A 377 1.62 0.41 -14.12
C GLU A 377 2.39 1.52 -14.86
N ILE A 378 2.63 2.64 -14.18
CA ILE A 378 3.49 3.72 -14.68
C ILE A 378 4.90 3.47 -14.15
N MET A 379 5.81 3.07 -15.03
CA MET A 379 7.15 2.61 -14.63
C MET A 379 7.96 3.67 -13.89
N GLU A 380 7.69 4.96 -14.14
CA GLU A 380 8.35 6.08 -13.49
C GLU A 380 7.74 6.49 -12.14
N GLN A 381 6.56 5.96 -11.77
CA GLN A 381 5.79 6.33 -10.57
C GLN A 381 5.29 5.10 -9.79
N THR A 382 5.96 3.96 -9.93
CA THR A 382 5.64 2.72 -9.22
C THR A 382 6.57 2.49 -8.03
N GLY A 383 6.16 1.64 -7.08
CA GLY A 383 6.94 1.18 -5.94
C GLY A 383 6.21 0.06 -5.19
N LEU A 384 6.93 -0.83 -4.53
CA LEU A 384 6.35 -2.03 -3.90
C LEU A 384 5.42 -1.72 -2.72
N VAL A 385 5.48 -0.49 -2.20
CA VAL A 385 4.58 -0.02 -1.14
C VAL A 385 3.14 0.09 -1.61
N LEU A 386 2.92 0.42 -2.89
CA LEU A 386 1.59 0.58 -3.48
C LEU A 386 0.99 -0.79 -3.85
N LYS A 387 -0.32 -0.91 -3.72
CA LYS A 387 -1.04 -2.02 -4.34
C LYS A 387 -1.08 -1.82 -5.86
N GLN A 388 -1.16 -2.95 -6.57
CA GLN A 388 -1.32 -2.93 -8.01
C GLN A 388 -2.66 -2.28 -8.37
N ARG A 389 -2.62 -1.30 -9.28
CA ARG A 389 -3.80 -0.61 -9.76
C ARG A 389 -4.36 -1.35 -10.99
N THR A 390 -5.54 -1.93 -10.84
CA THR A 390 -6.21 -2.71 -11.89
C THR A 390 -7.34 -1.92 -12.55
N THR A 391 -7.72 -2.31 -13.77
CA THR A 391 -8.99 -1.90 -14.38
C THR A 391 -10.15 -2.65 -13.72
N LYS A 392 -11.33 -2.01 -13.64
CA LYS A 392 -12.56 -2.66 -13.19
C LYS A 392 -13.49 -2.97 -14.38
N GLU A 393 -14.81 -2.98 -14.18
CA GLU A 393 -15.80 -3.52 -15.13
C GLU A 393 -15.83 -2.85 -16.51
N PHE A 394 -15.37 -1.60 -16.63
CA PHE A 394 -15.31 -0.87 -17.90
C PHE A 394 -13.96 -0.99 -18.62
N GLY A 395 -13.01 -1.73 -18.05
CA GLY A 395 -11.65 -1.81 -18.55
C GLY A 395 -10.89 -0.47 -18.52
N ARG A 396 -11.44 0.57 -17.90
CA ARG A 396 -10.84 1.89 -17.84
C ARG A 396 -9.73 1.97 -16.80
N TYR A 397 -8.67 2.69 -17.16
CA TYR A 397 -7.68 3.17 -16.22
C TYR A 397 -7.61 4.71 -16.22
N ARG A 398 -7.25 5.28 -15.06
CA ARG A 398 -6.97 6.70 -14.87
C ARG A 398 -5.68 6.84 -14.07
N ARG A 399 -4.74 7.66 -14.55
CA ARG A 399 -3.44 7.91 -13.92
C ARG A 399 -3.20 9.41 -13.87
N ILE A 400 -3.36 9.98 -12.68
CA ILE A 400 -3.05 11.39 -12.41
C ILE A 400 -1.53 11.55 -12.41
N LEU A 401 -1.02 12.44 -13.26
CA LEU A 401 0.41 12.57 -13.51
C LEU A 401 0.81 14.03 -13.70
N GLY A 402 2.08 14.34 -13.52
CA GLY A 402 2.64 15.60 -13.99
C GLY A 402 2.75 15.62 -15.52
N PRO A 403 2.88 16.80 -16.15
CA PRO A 403 3.25 16.88 -17.55
C PRO A 403 4.60 16.19 -17.80
N GLY A 404 4.65 15.23 -18.72
CA GLY A 404 5.83 14.40 -18.90
C GLY A 404 5.64 13.23 -19.86
N THR A 405 6.73 12.53 -20.15
CA THR A 405 6.72 11.29 -20.93
C THR A 405 6.83 10.10 -19.99
N TYR A 406 5.94 9.13 -20.15
CA TYR A 406 5.79 7.99 -19.25
C TYR A 406 5.76 6.68 -20.03
N THR A 407 6.26 5.62 -19.40
CA THR A 407 6.20 4.25 -19.90
C THR A 407 5.12 3.51 -19.14
N ILE A 408 4.06 3.10 -19.84
CA ILE A 408 2.96 2.32 -19.28
C ILE A 408 3.23 0.85 -19.55
N SER A 409 3.23 0.04 -18.51
CA SER A 409 3.27 -1.42 -18.56
C SER A 409 1.87 -1.96 -18.28
N ILE A 410 1.35 -2.80 -19.18
CA ILE A 410 -0.01 -3.33 -19.11
C ILE A 410 0.06 -4.85 -19.17
N ARG A 411 -0.57 -5.50 -18.20
CA ARG A 411 -0.62 -6.96 -18.04
C ARG A 411 -2.04 -7.36 -17.68
N ALA A 412 -2.55 -8.43 -18.28
CA ALA A 412 -3.84 -9.00 -17.94
C ALA A 412 -3.79 -10.53 -18.09
N GLU A 413 -4.55 -11.24 -17.26
CA GLU A 413 -4.60 -12.71 -17.32
C GLU A 413 -5.12 -13.16 -18.69
N GLY A 414 -4.41 -14.08 -19.33
CA GLY A 414 -4.78 -14.56 -20.67
C GLY A 414 -4.33 -13.68 -21.83
N TYR A 415 -3.54 -12.63 -21.59
CA TYR A 415 -3.06 -11.71 -22.63
C TYR A 415 -1.53 -11.56 -22.62
N LEU A 416 -0.96 -11.29 -23.80
CA LEU A 416 0.44 -10.93 -23.93
C LEU A 416 0.69 -9.53 -23.34
N PRO A 417 1.73 -9.34 -22.51
CA PRO A 417 2.02 -8.06 -21.89
C PRO A 417 2.46 -7.02 -22.93
N GLN A 418 2.14 -5.75 -22.69
CA GLN A 418 2.50 -4.65 -23.58
C GLN A 418 3.11 -3.48 -22.79
N GLU A 419 4.15 -2.87 -23.34
CA GLU A 419 4.74 -1.61 -22.85
C GLU A 419 4.56 -0.53 -23.93
N ILE A 420 4.03 0.64 -23.55
CA ILE A 420 3.86 1.79 -24.45
C ILE A 420 4.44 3.06 -23.83
N ILE A 421 4.83 4.01 -24.68
CA ILE A 421 5.31 5.33 -24.25
C ILE A 421 4.27 6.35 -24.66
N THR A 422 3.80 7.16 -23.71
CA THR A 422 2.85 8.25 -23.98
C THR A 422 3.22 9.50 -23.19
N VAL A 423 2.52 10.61 -23.46
CA VAL A 423 2.84 11.93 -22.92
C VAL A 423 1.63 12.50 -22.20
N ALA A 424 1.75 12.72 -20.89
CA ALA A 424 0.77 13.51 -20.15
C ALA A 424 1.01 15.00 -20.43
N ASN A 425 -0.06 15.72 -20.79
CA ASN A 425 0.01 17.13 -21.16
C ASN A 425 -0.65 18.00 -20.08
N ASN A 426 -0.18 19.24 -19.91
CA ASN A 426 -0.81 20.16 -18.95
C ASN A 426 -2.18 20.67 -19.40
N SER A 427 -2.44 20.69 -20.71
CA SER A 427 -3.63 21.32 -21.31
C SER A 427 -4.89 20.46 -21.29
N GLY A 428 -4.84 19.24 -20.73
CA GLY A 428 -6.00 18.34 -20.62
C GLY A 428 -5.62 16.86 -20.55
N MET A 429 -6.66 16.04 -20.48
CA MET A 429 -6.55 14.58 -20.36
C MET A 429 -5.97 13.97 -21.63
N THR A 430 -4.96 13.11 -21.49
CA THR A 430 -4.44 12.32 -22.61
C THR A 430 -5.15 10.96 -22.64
N THR A 431 -5.91 10.70 -23.70
CA THR A 431 -6.58 9.41 -23.91
C THR A 431 -5.69 8.47 -24.72
N GLU A 432 -5.44 7.27 -24.19
CA GLU A 432 -4.61 6.24 -24.78
C GLU A 432 -5.29 4.87 -24.59
N ASP A 433 -6.06 4.43 -25.58
CA ASP A 433 -6.68 3.11 -25.54
C ASP A 433 -5.68 2.01 -25.91
N ILE A 434 -5.76 0.87 -25.23
CA ILE A 434 -4.75 -0.18 -25.28
C ILE A 434 -5.40 -1.48 -25.73
N PHE A 435 -4.82 -2.15 -26.72
CA PHE A 435 -5.39 -3.37 -27.31
C PHE A 435 -4.46 -4.55 -27.06
N LEU A 436 -4.74 -5.33 -26.01
CA LEU A 436 -3.95 -6.49 -25.65
C LEU A 436 -4.27 -7.68 -26.56
N GLN A 437 -3.24 -8.37 -27.02
CA GLN A 437 -3.40 -9.60 -27.81
C GLN A 437 -3.64 -10.79 -26.87
N PRO A 438 -4.66 -11.63 -27.11
CA PRO A 438 -4.81 -12.88 -26.37
C PRO A 438 -3.54 -13.73 -26.46
N ALA A 439 -3.12 -14.26 -25.32
CA ALA A 439 -1.99 -15.17 -25.24
C ALA A 439 -2.35 -16.53 -25.84
N PRO A 440 -1.44 -17.19 -26.59
CA PRO A 440 -1.61 -18.58 -26.98
C PRO A 440 -1.83 -19.47 -25.75
N ILE A 441 -2.65 -20.50 -25.88
CA ILE A 441 -2.87 -21.50 -24.83
C ILE A 441 -1.95 -22.69 -25.10
N TYR A 442 -1.29 -23.17 -24.06
CA TYR A 442 -0.43 -24.35 -24.09
C TYR A 442 -0.83 -25.36 -23.00
N GLU A 443 -0.48 -26.62 -23.22
CA GLU A 443 -0.69 -27.67 -22.24
C GLU A 443 0.45 -27.72 -21.22
N LEU A 444 0.12 -27.60 -19.94
CA LEU A 444 1.01 -27.88 -18.82
C LEU A 444 0.64 -29.26 -18.26
N HIS A 445 1.56 -30.21 -18.37
CA HIS A 445 1.42 -31.55 -17.81
C HIS A 445 2.22 -31.61 -16.51
N ILE A 446 1.56 -31.92 -15.40
CA ILE A 446 2.24 -32.19 -14.13
C ILE A 446 2.21 -33.70 -13.89
N ASP A 447 3.38 -34.31 -13.95
CA ASP A 447 3.54 -35.76 -13.81
C ASP A 447 4.09 -36.08 -12.42
N LEU A 448 3.25 -36.63 -11.54
CA LEU A 448 3.66 -37.02 -10.20
C LEU A 448 4.36 -38.38 -10.24
N ILE A 449 5.63 -38.40 -9.88
CA ILE A 449 6.46 -39.60 -9.86
C ILE A 449 6.55 -40.07 -8.42
N HIS A 450 5.94 -41.21 -8.12
CA HIS A 450 5.90 -41.78 -6.77
C HIS A 450 6.17 -43.29 -6.79
N PRO A 451 6.57 -43.88 -5.65
CA PRO A 451 6.65 -45.33 -5.51
C PRO A 451 5.28 -45.99 -5.77
N PRO A 452 5.23 -47.15 -6.47
CA PRO A 452 3.97 -47.77 -6.91
C PRO A 452 3.04 -48.23 -5.76
N ASP A 453 3.58 -48.36 -4.55
CA ASP A 453 2.81 -48.77 -3.36
C ASP A 453 2.32 -47.57 -2.51
N LEU A 454 2.68 -46.34 -2.89
CA LEU A 454 2.30 -45.13 -2.17
C LEU A 454 0.94 -44.64 -2.66
N VAL A 455 -0.02 -44.50 -1.74
CA VAL A 455 -1.31 -43.85 -2.02
C VAL A 455 -1.23 -42.40 -1.53
N ILE A 456 -1.24 -41.50 -2.49
CA ILE A 456 -1.32 -40.06 -2.34
C ILE A 456 -2.79 -39.66 -2.47
N GLU A 457 -3.39 -39.20 -1.37
CA GLU A 457 -4.74 -38.65 -1.31
C GLU A 457 -4.65 -37.14 -1.02
N ASN A 458 -5.29 -36.31 -1.84
CA ASN A 458 -5.36 -34.85 -1.66
C ASN A 458 -3.99 -34.19 -1.45
N SER A 459 -3.02 -34.45 -2.33
CA SER A 459 -1.83 -33.60 -2.36
C SER A 459 -2.16 -32.30 -3.07
N ASP A 460 -2.05 -31.21 -2.34
CA ASP A 460 -2.41 -29.90 -2.83
C ASP A 460 -1.19 -29.29 -3.53
N PHE A 461 -1.37 -28.90 -4.78
CA PHE A 461 -0.44 -28.03 -5.50
C PHE A 461 -1.05 -26.65 -5.64
N ILE A 462 -0.19 -25.64 -5.60
CA ILE A 462 -0.54 -24.26 -5.89
C ILE A 462 0.17 -23.88 -7.19
N LEU A 463 -0.60 -23.54 -8.22
CA LEU A 463 -0.10 -22.90 -9.42
C LEU A 463 -0.23 -21.39 -9.25
N ILE A 464 0.90 -20.69 -9.17
CA ILE A 464 0.98 -19.24 -8.92
C ILE A 464 1.34 -18.54 -10.22
N SER A 465 0.67 -17.42 -10.51
CA SER A 465 0.99 -16.50 -11.60
C SER A 465 1.02 -15.05 -11.09
N ASP A 466 1.32 -14.11 -11.98
CA ASP A 466 1.22 -12.67 -11.69
C ASP A 466 -0.21 -12.22 -11.30
N PHE A 467 -1.24 -13.01 -11.60
CA PHE A 467 -2.65 -12.65 -11.46
C PHE A 467 -3.35 -13.36 -10.30
N GLY A 468 -2.64 -14.21 -9.56
CA GLY A 468 -3.19 -14.98 -8.46
C GLY A 468 -2.66 -16.40 -8.42
N HIS A 469 -3.38 -17.27 -7.72
CA HIS A 469 -3.01 -18.67 -7.60
C HIS A 469 -4.22 -19.59 -7.63
N ASP A 470 -4.04 -20.78 -8.19
CA ASP A 470 -5.01 -21.87 -8.19
C ASP A 470 -4.53 -22.98 -7.26
N THR A 471 -5.36 -23.38 -6.29
CA THR A 471 -5.13 -24.61 -5.51
C THR A 471 -5.76 -25.80 -6.24
N ILE A 472 -4.95 -26.82 -6.49
CA ILE A 472 -5.33 -28.02 -7.23
C ILE A 472 -5.08 -29.24 -6.38
N PHE A 473 -6.07 -30.11 -6.29
CA PHE A 473 -6.01 -31.38 -5.58
C PHE A 473 -5.59 -32.49 -6.53
N MET A 474 -4.56 -33.25 -6.16
CA MET A 474 -4.06 -34.37 -6.94
C MET A 474 -4.13 -35.67 -6.15
N ASN A 475 -4.53 -36.75 -6.81
CA ASN A 475 -4.46 -38.12 -6.33
C ASN A 475 -3.42 -38.93 -7.12
N THR A 476 -3.12 -40.11 -6.59
CA THR A 476 -2.09 -41.04 -7.08
C THR A 476 -2.17 -41.38 -8.58
N ASP A 477 -3.38 -41.38 -9.16
CA ASP A 477 -3.61 -41.78 -10.56
C ASP A 477 -3.76 -40.57 -11.53
N ASP A 478 -3.57 -39.34 -11.05
CA ASP A 478 -3.87 -38.13 -11.82
C ASP A 478 -2.65 -37.66 -12.63
N ASN A 479 -2.67 -37.87 -13.95
CA ASN A 479 -1.91 -37.02 -14.88
C ASN A 479 -2.75 -35.78 -15.16
N ILE A 480 -2.39 -34.64 -14.56
CA ILE A 480 -3.17 -33.42 -14.73
C ILE A 480 -2.60 -32.60 -15.89
N ILE A 481 -3.46 -32.39 -16.89
CA ILE A 481 -3.21 -31.51 -18.02
C ILE A 481 -3.97 -30.22 -17.77
N PHE A 482 -3.26 -29.10 -17.73
CA PHE A 482 -3.85 -27.78 -17.66
C PHE A 482 -3.69 -27.08 -19.00
N GLU A 483 -4.75 -26.49 -19.50
CA GLU A 483 -4.68 -25.51 -20.58
C GLU A 483 -4.46 -24.14 -19.93
N LYS A 484 -3.26 -23.57 -20.10
CA LYS A 484 -2.91 -22.27 -19.53
C LYS A 484 -2.37 -21.33 -20.60
N PRO A 485 -2.69 -20.02 -20.51
CA PRO A 485 -2.16 -19.04 -21.44
C PRO A 485 -0.63 -18.90 -21.33
N GLU A 486 0.01 -18.39 -22.38
CA GLU A 486 1.43 -18.05 -22.37
C GLU A 486 1.75 -17.11 -21.21
N GLY A 487 2.72 -17.47 -20.36
CA GLY A 487 3.00 -16.67 -19.17
C GLY A 487 4.00 -17.27 -18.20
N ALA A 488 4.34 -16.48 -17.17
CA ALA A 488 5.19 -16.93 -16.08
C ALA A 488 4.34 -17.64 -15.01
N TYR A 489 4.77 -18.84 -14.64
CA TYR A 489 4.09 -19.67 -13.64
C TYR A 489 5.09 -20.20 -12.61
N THR A 490 4.61 -20.43 -11.39
CA THR A 490 5.32 -21.17 -10.35
C THR A 490 4.44 -22.27 -9.83
N VAL A 491 4.90 -23.52 -9.91
CA VAL A 491 4.25 -24.65 -9.26
C VAL A 491 4.90 -24.87 -7.89
N LYS A 492 4.08 -24.87 -6.84
CA LYS A 492 4.45 -25.15 -5.45
C LYS A 492 3.65 -26.35 -4.96
N MET A 493 4.30 -27.31 -4.31
CA MET A 493 3.61 -28.42 -3.65
C MET A 493 3.42 -28.10 -2.17
N LEU A 494 2.23 -28.26 -1.62
CA LEU A 494 1.99 -28.10 -0.19
C LEU A 494 2.45 -29.35 0.57
N GLY A 495 3.05 -29.14 1.74
CA GLY A 495 3.56 -30.23 2.59
C GLY A 495 4.87 -30.86 2.12
N LEU A 496 5.39 -30.51 0.93
CA LEU A 496 6.67 -30.97 0.42
C LEU A 496 7.54 -29.79 -0.05
N PRO A 497 8.87 -29.87 0.07
CA PRO A 497 9.77 -28.79 -0.31
C PRO A 497 9.97 -28.73 -1.82
N TYR A 498 8.91 -28.51 -2.61
CA TYR A 498 8.98 -28.37 -4.07
C TYR A 498 8.41 -27.03 -4.52
N GLU A 499 9.24 -26.26 -5.21
CA GLU A 499 8.87 -25.05 -5.94
C GLU A 499 9.64 -25.03 -7.27
N LYS A 500 8.95 -24.70 -8.37
CA LYS A 500 9.59 -24.53 -9.68
C LYS A 500 8.88 -23.42 -10.46
N SER A 501 9.64 -22.38 -10.81
CA SER A 501 9.18 -21.32 -11.71
C SER A 501 9.63 -21.60 -13.15
N PHE A 502 8.74 -21.32 -14.10
CA PHE A 502 8.97 -21.49 -15.53
C PHE A 502 8.15 -20.48 -16.34
N PHE A 503 8.45 -20.38 -17.63
CA PHE A 503 7.65 -19.61 -18.59
C PHE A 503 7.01 -20.60 -19.55
N LEU A 504 5.68 -20.60 -19.63
CA LEU A 504 4.89 -21.46 -20.49
C LEU A 504 4.76 -20.77 -21.86
N ASP A 505 5.45 -21.25 -22.87
CA ASP A 505 5.41 -20.74 -24.26
C ASP A 505 5.38 -21.85 -25.33
N HIS A 506 5.16 -23.08 -24.87
CA HIS A 506 4.91 -24.32 -25.60
C HIS A 506 4.34 -25.33 -24.60
N ASP A 507 3.90 -26.49 -25.08
CA ASP A 507 3.46 -27.56 -24.19
C ASP A 507 4.64 -28.07 -23.34
N ILE A 508 4.46 -28.11 -22.02
CA ILE A 508 5.50 -28.41 -21.04
C ILE A 508 5.04 -29.56 -20.16
N SER A 509 5.88 -30.59 -20.02
CA SER A 509 5.73 -31.63 -18.98
C SER A 509 6.72 -31.41 -17.85
N ILE A 510 6.21 -31.35 -16.62
CA ILE A 510 6.96 -31.18 -15.38
C ILE A 510 6.84 -32.46 -14.54
N PRO A 511 7.87 -33.31 -14.55
CA PRO A 511 7.95 -34.39 -13.57
C PRO A 511 8.20 -33.82 -12.17
N ILE A 512 7.41 -34.26 -11.20
CA ILE A 512 7.53 -33.93 -9.78
C ILE A 512 7.71 -35.24 -9.02
N GLU A 513 8.88 -35.42 -8.41
CA GLU A 513 9.13 -36.60 -7.58
C GLU A 513 8.50 -36.41 -6.19
N TYR A 514 7.58 -37.30 -5.83
CA TYR A 514 6.97 -37.37 -4.51
C TYR A 514 7.75 -38.36 -3.65
N ASN A 515 8.53 -37.82 -2.71
CA ASN A 515 9.28 -38.59 -1.72
C ASN A 515 9.15 -37.96 -0.34
N PHE A 516 9.24 -38.81 0.70
CA PHE A 516 9.44 -38.33 2.06
C PHE A 516 10.93 -38.04 2.26
N PHE A 517 11.24 -36.81 2.67
CA PHE A 517 12.61 -36.37 2.89
C PHE A 517 12.87 -36.23 4.38
N ASP A 518 13.95 -36.84 4.88
CA ASP A 518 14.45 -36.57 6.21
C ASP A 518 15.08 -35.16 6.21
N GLY A 519 14.42 -34.21 6.86
CA GLY A 519 14.90 -32.84 7.01
C GLY A 519 15.87 -32.70 8.17
N ILE A 520 16.89 -31.85 8.00
CA ILE A 520 17.76 -31.40 9.07
C ILE A 520 17.18 -30.10 9.61
N LEU A 521 16.58 -30.17 10.80
CA LEU A 521 15.99 -29.03 11.49
C LEU A 521 17.11 -28.09 11.96
N LEU A 522 17.20 -26.90 11.35
CA LEU A 522 18.23 -25.92 11.70
C LEU A 522 17.76 -24.96 12.81
N SER A 523 16.46 -24.95 13.08
CA SER A 523 15.79 -24.15 14.11
C SER A 523 15.78 -24.76 15.51
N GLU A 524 16.41 -25.92 15.73
CA GLU A 524 16.43 -26.57 17.05
C GLU A 524 17.06 -25.71 18.16
N SER A 525 18.08 -24.92 17.82
CA SER A 525 18.81 -24.09 18.77
C SER A 525 19.13 -22.72 18.18
N TRP A 526 18.17 -21.81 18.30
CA TRP A 526 18.37 -20.39 18.05
C TRP A 526 18.88 -19.64 19.29
N PRO A 527 19.68 -18.57 19.11
CA PRO A 527 20.38 -18.18 17.88
C PRO A 527 21.57 -19.13 17.60
N TRP A 528 21.99 -19.23 16.33
CA TRP A 528 23.24 -19.93 15.97
C TRP A 528 24.47 -19.21 16.54
N GLU A 529 25.51 -19.98 16.90
CA GLU A 529 26.72 -19.44 17.56
C GLU A 529 27.49 -18.43 16.67
N ASN A 530 27.52 -18.67 15.36
CA ASN A 530 28.18 -17.79 14.39
C ASN A 530 27.21 -16.72 13.89
N SER A 531 27.15 -15.59 14.59
CA SER A 531 26.20 -14.51 14.31
C SER A 531 26.76 -13.12 14.62
N GLU A 532 26.16 -12.11 13.99
CA GLU A 532 26.40 -10.69 14.23
C GLU A 532 25.06 -9.94 14.15
N GLY A 533 24.85 -9.02 15.09
CA GLY A 533 23.63 -8.20 15.18
C GLY A 533 22.74 -8.55 16.38
N PRO A 534 21.63 -7.82 16.56
CA PRO A 534 20.77 -7.84 17.75
C PRO A 534 19.79 -9.03 17.81
N TRP A 535 20.10 -10.16 17.16
CA TRP A 535 19.23 -11.33 17.12
C TRP A 535 18.75 -11.76 18.50
N SER A 536 17.45 -12.03 18.64
CA SER A 536 16.83 -12.43 19.89
C SER A 536 15.98 -13.68 19.69
N ALA A 537 16.12 -14.66 20.59
CA ALA A 537 15.35 -15.90 20.54
C ALA A 537 14.48 -16.06 21.80
N GLY A 538 13.22 -16.44 21.62
CA GLY A 538 12.29 -16.69 22.72
C GLY A 538 11.11 -17.55 22.27
N ASN A 539 10.70 -18.53 23.08
CA ASN A 539 9.64 -19.49 22.76
C ASN A 539 9.82 -20.19 21.39
N VAL A 540 11.06 -20.58 21.05
CA VAL A 540 11.41 -21.24 19.78
C VAL A 540 11.29 -20.31 18.54
N ILE A 541 10.96 -19.03 18.72
CA ILE A 541 10.93 -18.04 17.65
C ILE A 541 12.22 -17.22 17.68
N LEU A 542 12.84 -17.05 16.52
CA LEU A 542 13.96 -16.14 16.31
C LEU A 542 13.44 -14.80 15.76
N ARG A 543 13.95 -13.70 16.30
CA ARG A 543 13.64 -12.33 15.87
C ARG A 543 14.90 -11.60 15.48
N SER A 544 14.80 -10.73 14.49
CA SER A 544 15.89 -9.84 14.08
C SER A 544 16.33 -8.87 15.19
N GLN A 545 15.45 -8.55 16.15
CA GLN A 545 15.72 -7.71 17.31
C GLN A 545 14.77 -8.05 18.49
N GLU A 546 15.05 -7.55 19.69
CA GLU A 546 14.17 -7.71 20.87
C GLU A 546 13.01 -6.70 20.89
N SER A 547 13.29 -5.44 20.50
CA SER A 547 12.30 -4.37 20.42
C SER A 547 11.22 -4.65 19.37
N LEU A 548 10.04 -4.04 19.54
CA LEU A 548 8.96 -4.17 18.57
C LEU A 548 9.38 -3.69 17.17
N TYR A 549 10.21 -2.66 17.08
CA TYR A 549 10.76 -2.14 15.83
C TYR A 549 12.28 -2.30 15.78
N TYR A 550 12.84 -2.56 14.60
CA TYR A 550 14.30 -2.53 14.43
C TYR A 550 14.84 -1.10 14.48
N ASP A 551 16.12 -0.94 14.81
CA ASP A 551 16.79 0.35 14.71
C ASP A 551 17.18 0.61 13.25
N ASN A 552 17.06 1.86 12.80
CA ASN A 552 17.62 2.28 11.52
C ASN A 552 19.14 2.02 11.50
N GLY A 553 19.65 1.56 10.37
CA GLY A 553 21.08 1.35 10.15
C GLY A 553 21.90 2.62 10.34
N ASP A 554 23.19 2.47 10.64
CA ASP A 554 24.11 3.60 10.80
C ASP A 554 24.79 4.00 9.47
N SER A 555 25.68 5.01 9.54
CA SER A 555 26.48 5.50 8.39
C SER A 555 27.35 4.45 7.68
N ILE A 556 27.49 3.26 8.27
CA ILE A 556 28.33 2.14 7.85
C ILE A 556 27.49 0.85 7.79
N LEU A 557 26.31 0.85 7.15
CA LEU A 557 25.52 -0.34 6.73
C LEU A 557 25.92 -1.65 7.46
N SER A 558 25.57 -1.80 8.74
CA SER A 558 25.86 -3.05 9.47
C SER A 558 24.81 -4.08 9.11
N THR A 559 25.09 -4.91 8.11
CA THR A 559 24.29 -6.10 7.83
C THR A 559 24.37 -7.02 9.04
N GLN A 560 23.24 -7.28 9.70
CA GLN A 560 23.18 -8.34 10.68
C GLN A 560 23.03 -9.67 9.96
N TRP A 561 23.70 -10.70 10.47
CA TRP A 561 23.72 -12.00 9.84
C TRP A 561 23.90 -13.13 10.86
N MET A 562 23.51 -14.33 10.47
CA MET A 562 23.84 -15.54 11.21
C MET A 562 24.02 -16.72 10.26
N GLU A 563 24.89 -17.64 10.62
CA GLU A 563 25.21 -18.81 9.83
C GLU A 563 25.01 -20.10 10.62
N SER A 564 24.44 -21.10 9.96
CA SER A 564 24.31 -22.43 10.52
C SER A 564 25.68 -23.08 10.67
N GLU A 565 25.74 -24.14 11.48
CA GLU A 565 26.83 -25.10 11.38
C GLU A 565 26.95 -25.65 9.95
N ILE A 566 28.15 -26.13 9.61
CA ILE A 566 28.40 -26.77 8.32
C ILE A 566 27.69 -28.12 8.29
N ILE A 567 26.92 -28.34 7.22
CA ILE A 567 26.13 -29.55 7.00
C ILE A 567 26.78 -30.36 5.88
N SER A 568 27.20 -31.57 6.19
CA SER A 568 27.74 -32.51 5.20
C SER A 568 26.60 -33.17 4.42
N ILE A 569 26.62 -33.01 3.10
CA ILE A 569 25.70 -33.66 2.16
C ILE A 569 26.41 -34.89 1.58
N THR A 570 25.82 -36.08 1.78
CA THR A 570 26.42 -37.34 1.36
C THR A 570 25.55 -38.04 0.32
N GLY A 571 26.15 -38.85 -0.55
CA GLY A 571 25.42 -39.63 -1.56
C GLY A 571 25.28 -38.94 -2.94
N GLY A 572 26.00 -37.85 -3.20
CA GLY A 572 25.97 -37.18 -4.50
C GLY A 572 24.67 -36.44 -4.78
N LEU A 573 23.93 -36.06 -3.73
CA LEU A 573 22.66 -35.34 -3.80
C LEU A 573 22.85 -34.00 -4.51
N ASN A 574 22.01 -33.74 -5.49
CA ASN A 574 22.17 -32.66 -6.47
C ASN A 574 21.17 -31.52 -6.30
N ARG A 575 20.26 -31.63 -5.32
CA ARG A 575 19.27 -30.62 -4.97
C ARG A 575 19.25 -30.40 -3.46
N ILE A 576 19.24 -29.14 -3.06
CA ILE A 576 19.02 -28.69 -1.69
C ILE A 576 17.80 -27.78 -1.68
N PHE A 577 16.99 -27.93 -0.65
CA PHE A 577 15.93 -27.01 -0.30
C PHE A 577 16.02 -26.59 1.15
N VAL A 578 15.80 -25.32 1.40
CA VAL A 578 15.62 -24.77 2.75
C VAL A 578 14.20 -24.23 2.83
N THR A 579 13.39 -24.83 3.70
CA THR A 579 12.08 -24.27 4.07
C THR A 579 12.31 -23.18 5.10
N VAL A 580 11.60 -22.06 4.96
CA VAL A 580 11.70 -20.90 5.85
C VAL A 580 10.29 -20.51 6.23
N THR A 581 9.87 -20.85 7.45
CA THR A 581 8.57 -20.43 7.99
C THR A 581 8.76 -19.14 8.77
N HIS A 582 8.30 -18.03 8.20
CA HIS A 582 8.59 -16.69 8.70
C HIS A 582 7.45 -15.70 8.45
N LYS A 583 7.54 -14.55 9.11
CA LYS A 583 6.76 -13.35 8.83
C LYS A 583 7.65 -12.12 8.97
N PHE A 584 7.36 -11.06 8.23
CA PHE A 584 8.24 -9.90 8.21
C PHE A 584 7.48 -8.61 7.89
N GLU A 585 7.99 -7.51 8.39
CA GLU A 585 7.62 -6.17 7.99
C GLU A 585 8.89 -5.34 7.98
N THR A 586 9.39 -5.06 6.78
CA THR A 586 10.59 -4.26 6.56
C THR A 586 10.29 -3.13 5.59
N GLU A 587 11.15 -2.14 5.55
CA GLU A 587 11.02 -1.08 4.56
C GLU A 587 11.04 -1.66 3.14
N TRP A 588 9.96 -1.41 2.40
CA TRP A 588 9.80 -1.81 1.00
C TRP A 588 11.00 -1.37 0.16
N GLU A 589 11.60 -2.31 -0.59
CA GLU A 589 12.73 -2.06 -1.53
C GLU A 589 14.06 -1.61 -0.91
N HIS A 590 14.10 -1.35 0.41
CA HIS A 590 15.25 -0.74 1.07
C HIS A 590 15.91 -1.65 2.10
N ASP A 591 15.11 -2.39 2.88
CA ASP A 591 15.59 -3.17 4.02
C ASP A 591 15.39 -4.68 3.78
N PRO A 592 16.23 -5.31 2.93
CA PRO A 592 16.06 -6.70 2.55
C PRO A 592 16.41 -7.65 3.67
N ILE A 593 15.54 -8.65 3.84
CA ILE A 593 15.89 -9.92 4.50
C ILE A 593 16.29 -10.93 3.43
N VAL A 594 17.30 -11.75 3.72
CA VAL A 594 17.87 -12.71 2.76
C VAL A 594 18.15 -14.03 3.46
N VAL A 595 17.77 -15.12 2.80
CA VAL A 595 18.20 -16.48 3.17
C VAL A 595 19.02 -17.03 2.02
N SER A 596 20.25 -17.48 2.30
CA SER A 596 21.15 -18.05 1.30
C SER A 596 21.73 -19.39 1.72
N ILE A 597 21.85 -20.31 0.77
CA ILE A 597 22.60 -21.56 0.84
C ILE A 597 23.99 -21.25 0.30
N ARG A 598 25.04 -21.54 1.08
CA ARG A 598 26.42 -21.24 0.73
C ARG A 598 27.31 -22.47 0.84
N ASP A 599 28.37 -22.52 0.04
CA ASP A 599 29.45 -23.49 0.23
C ASP A 599 30.43 -23.05 1.34
N ILE A 600 31.41 -23.91 1.65
CA ILE A 600 32.46 -23.62 2.65
C ILE A 600 33.36 -22.43 2.30
N ASN A 601 33.38 -22.00 1.03
CA ASN A 601 34.14 -20.85 0.56
C ASN A 601 33.30 -19.56 0.53
N ASN A 602 32.07 -19.61 1.06
CA ASN A 602 31.06 -18.54 1.04
C ASN A 602 30.48 -18.19 -0.34
N ASN A 603 30.63 -19.06 -1.34
CA ASN A 603 29.93 -18.88 -2.60
C ASN A 603 28.44 -19.17 -2.40
N ILE A 604 27.57 -18.28 -2.91
CA ILE A 604 26.12 -18.46 -2.86
C ILE A 604 25.72 -19.53 -3.90
N LEU A 605 25.09 -20.59 -3.42
CA LEU A 605 24.57 -21.71 -4.23
C LEU A 605 23.09 -21.52 -4.59
N GLY A 606 22.35 -20.83 -3.73
CA GLY A 606 20.95 -20.45 -3.93
C GLY A 606 20.53 -19.46 -2.85
N TYR A 607 19.61 -18.54 -3.16
CA TYR A 607 19.12 -17.57 -2.18
C TYR A 607 17.74 -17.03 -2.56
N LYS A 608 17.05 -16.46 -1.58
CA LYS A 608 15.81 -15.69 -1.75
C LYS A 608 15.84 -14.46 -0.84
N SER A 609 15.20 -13.38 -1.28
CA SER A 609 15.17 -12.11 -0.56
C SER A 609 13.77 -11.52 -0.58
N TRP A 610 13.41 -10.84 0.51
CA TRP A 610 12.11 -10.22 0.70
C TRP A 610 12.24 -8.82 1.30
N THR A 611 11.26 -7.95 1.00
CA THR A 611 11.04 -6.64 1.62
C THR A 611 9.53 -6.39 1.73
N GLY A 612 9.12 -5.42 2.55
CA GLY A 612 7.72 -4.99 2.66
C GLY A 612 6.98 -5.70 3.79
N ASN A 613 5.65 -5.86 3.67
CA ASN A 613 4.78 -6.33 4.75
C ASN A 613 4.15 -7.70 4.46
N ARG A 614 4.43 -8.66 5.34
CA ARG A 614 3.76 -9.96 5.53
C ARG A 614 3.78 -10.30 7.03
N TRP A 615 3.21 -9.45 7.88
CA TRP A 615 3.20 -9.64 9.34
C TRP A 615 2.01 -10.43 9.90
N GLY A 616 1.13 -10.97 9.03
CA GLY A 616 -0.01 -11.79 9.44
C GLY A 616 0.40 -13.17 9.97
N ASP A 617 -0.24 -14.21 9.46
CA ASP A 617 0.14 -15.58 9.78
C ASP A 617 1.54 -15.93 9.25
N TYR A 618 2.18 -16.92 9.89
CA TYR A 618 3.45 -17.44 9.42
C TYR A 618 3.26 -18.16 8.09
N GLU A 619 4.05 -17.78 7.08
CA GLU A 619 4.06 -18.44 5.78
C GLU A 619 5.39 -19.17 5.56
N THR A 620 5.34 -20.29 4.83
CA THR A 620 6.54 -21.05 4.47
C THR A 620 6.98 -20.73 3.04
N ASP A 621 8.18 -20.17 2.95
CA ASP A 621 8.91 -19.93 1.71
C ASP A 621 10.02 -20.97 1.50
N TYR A 622 10.54 -21.05 0.28
CA TYR A 622 11.61 -21.99 -0.08
C TYR A 622 12.81 -21.28 -0.70
N VAL A 623 14.00 -21.76 -0.34
CA VAL A 623 15.26 -21.43 -1.02
C VAL A 623 15.84 -22.71 -1.60
N THR A 624 16.09 -22.73 -2.90
CA THR A 624 16.60 -23.93 -3.60
C THR A 624 17.99 -23.69 -4.17
N ALA A 625 18.80 -24.75 -4.18
CA ALA A 625 20.08 -24.80 -4.87
C ALA A 625 20.20 -26.14 -5.61
N THR A 626 20.76 -26.12 -6.82
CA THR A 626 20.94 -27.31 -7.66
C THR A 626 22.35 -27.37 -8.25
N THR A 627 22.84 -28.57 -8.58
CA THR A 627 24.18 -28.77 -9.14
C THR A 627 24.28 -30.09 -9.92
N ASP A 628 25.02 -30.14 -11.03
CA ASP A 628 25.17 -31.37 -11.81
C ASP A 628 26.12 -32.40 -11.14
N THR A 629 26.99 -31.95 -10.24
CA THR A 629 28.06 -32.80 -9.65
C THR A 629 27.76 -33.30 -8.24
N GLY A 630 26.61 -32.92 -7.69
CA GLY A 630 26.27 -33.11 -6.28
C GLY A 630 26.89 -32.05 -5.36
N PHE A 631 26.29 -31.91 -4.17
CA PHE A 631 26.80 -31.09 -3.07
C PHE A 631 27.67 -31.90 -2.12
N ASN A 632 28.63 -31.25 -1.47
CA ASN A 632 29.51 -31.87 -0.47
C ASN A 632 29.24 -31.32 0.93
N GLU A 633 29.43 -30.01 1.11
CA GLU A 633 29.25 -29.33 2.38
C GLU A 633 28.60 -27.97 2.11
N VAL A 634 27.56 -27.66 2.88
CA VAL A 634 26.80 -26.42 2.76
C VAL A 634 26.54 -25.81 4.12
N LYS A 635 26.18 -24.54 4.13
CA LYS A 635 25.64 -23.84 5.30
C LYS A 635 24.54 -22.89 4.86
N VAL A 636 23.63 -22.57 5.77
CA VAL A 636 22.57 -21.60 5.55
C VAL A 636 22.95 -20.30 6.24
N ARG A 637 22.74 -19.18 5.57
CA ARG A 637 22.97 -17.83 6.12
C ARG A 637 21.71 -17.00 6.04
N LEU A 638 21.36 -16.38 7.17
CA LEU A 638 20.32 -15.36 7.26
C LEU A 638 20.99 -13.99 7.29
N GLU A 639 20.45 -13.01 6.56
CA GLU A 639 20.96 -11.65 6.53
C GLU A 639 19.79 -10.67 6.58
N PHE A 640 19.95 -9.58 7.31
CA PHE A 640 19.04 -8.44 7.32
C PHE A 640 19.85 -7.15 7.27
N THR A 641 19.50 -6.24 6.36
CA THR A 641 20.28 -5.03 6.10
C THR A 641 19.40 -3.79 6.15
N PRO A 642 19.13 -3.23 7.35
CA PRO A 642 18.44 -1.95 7.50
C PRO A 642 19.21 -0.77 6.92
N ASP A 643 18.52 0.17 6.30
CA ASP A 643 19.02 1.47 5.87
C ASP A 643 18.80 2.55 6.96
N GLN A 644 19.18 3.79 6.69
CA GLN A 644 19.16 4.90 7.67
C GLN A 644 17.80 5.58 7.86
N THR A 645 16.73 5.07 7.25
CA THR A 645 15.53 5.88 7.01
C THR A 645 14.36 5.53 7.92
N VAL A 646 13.51 4.56 7.59
CA VAL A 646 12.35 4.19 8.40
C VAL A 646 12.41 2.73 8.82
N ASN A 647 12.02 2.48 10.06
CA ASN A 647 11.99 1.15 10.65
C ASN A 647 10.59 0.54 10.69
N TYR A 648 10.52 -0.78 10.84
CA TYR A 648 9.29 -1.57 10.97
C TYR A 648 9.48 -2.72 11.95
N ARG A 649 8.53 -3.66 12.01
CA ARG A 649 8.57 -4.77 12.98
C ARG A 649 9.70 -5.78 12.74
N GLY A 650 10.35 -5.75 11.59
CA GLY A 650 11.53 -6.55 11.28
C GLY A 650 11.16 -7.95 10.78
N TRP A 651 11.81 -8.98 11.32
CA TRP A 651 11.71 -10.34 10.83
C TRP A 651 11.56 -11.35 11.96
N GLU A 652 10.50 -12.16 11.95
CA GLU A 652 10.33 -13.31 12.83
C GLU A 652 10.42 -14.61 12.04
N LEU A 653 11.20 -15.56 12.55
CA LEU A 653 11.33 -16.91 12.01
C LEU A 653 10.86 -17.93 13.04
N GLN A 654 9.95 -18.79 12.62
CA GLN A 654 9.46 -19.90 13.42
C GLN A 654 10.22 -21.20 13.11
N ASP A 655 10.51 -21.47 11.84
CA ASP A 655 11.14 -22.73 11.43
C ASP A 655 12.10 -22.55 10.26
N ILE A 656 13.23 -23.25 10.31
CA ILE A 656 14.11 -23.46 9.17
C ILE A 656 14.52 -24.92 9.13
N THR A 657 14.22 -25.59 8.02
CA THR A 657 14.61 -26.99 7.80
C THR A 657 15.30 -27.15 6.46
N LEU A 658 16.45 -27.84 6.45
CA LEU A 658 17.18 -28.17 5.22
C LEU A 658 16.86 -29.60 4.78
N TYR A 659 16.51 -29.74 3.51
CA TYR A 659 16.29 -31.00 2.83
C TYR A 659 17.32 -31.14 1.70
N SER A 660 17.75 -32.37 1.44
CA SER A 660 18.62 -32.68 0.30
C SER A 660 18.26 -34.02 -0.30
N TRP A 661 18.23 -34.10 -1.62
CA TRP A 661 18.01 -35.37 -2.32
C TRP A 661 18.64 -35.35 -3.71
N TYR A 662 18.56 -36.50 -4.37
CA TYR A 662 18.96 -36.65 -5.76
C TYR A 662 17.71 -36.52 -6.64
N ASP A 663 17.64 -35.44 -7.40
CA ASP A 663 16.60 -35.15 -8.36
C ASP A 663 17.09 -35.56 -9.76
N GLU A 664 16.49 -36.62 -10.31
CA GLU A 664 16.82 -37.14 -11.65
C GLU A 664 16.34 -36.22 -12.78
N TYR A 665 15.49 -35.24 -12.48
CA TYR A 665 14.74 -34.44 -13.44
C TYR A 665 15.10 -32.93 -13.43
N LEU A 666 16.20 -32.54 -12.77
CA LEU A 666 16.68 -31.15 -12.68
C LEU A 666 16.70 -30.40 -14.03
N GLY A 667 16.95 -31.10 -15.14
CA GLY A 667 17.01 -30.54 -16.48
C GLY A 667 15.95 -31.05 -17.47
N VAL A 668 14.99 -31.87 -17.03
CA VAL A 668 14.00 -32.48 -17.93
C VAL A 668 12.72 -31.64 -17.92
N VAL A 669 12.53 -30.92 -19.03
CA VAL A 669 11.19 -30.58 -19.54
C VAL A 669 11.07 -31.35 -20.84
N GLU A 670 10.25 -32.40 -20.87
CA GLU A 670 10.04 -33.14 -22.11
C GLU A 670 9.30 -32.23 -23.08
N THR A 671 9.98 -31.86 -24.16
CA THR A 671 9.50 -30.91 -25.16
C THR A 671 8.95 -31.67 -26.36
N ALA A 672 7.64 -31.62 -26.57
CA ALA A 672 7.03 -32.08 -27.82
C ALA A 672 7.10 -30.98 -28.90
N GLY A 673 8.32 -30.63 -29.33
CA GLY A 673 8.56 -29.85 -30.54
C GLY A 673 8.21 -28.36 -30.50
N GLY A 674 9.22 -27.50 -30.38
CA GLY A 674 9.05 -26.06 -30.54
C GLY A 674 10.37 -25.31 -30.52
N LYS A 675 10.47 -24.25 -31.33
CA LYS A 675 11.61 -23.32 -31.33
C LYS A 675 11.65 -22.61 -29.98
N THR A 676 12.81 -22.63 -29.32
CA THR A 676 13.08 -21.87 -28.09
C THR A 676 12.87 -20.37 -28.34
N PRO A 677 11.91 -19.71 -27.69
CA PRO A 677 11.80 -18.27 -27.76
C PRO A 677 12.89 -17.64 -26.87
N LYS A 678 13.36 -16.47 -27.29
CA LYS A 678 14.40 -15.73 -26.58
C LYS A 678 13.72 -14.82 -25.56
N ILE A 679 13.64 -15.24 -24.31
CA ILE A 679 13.29 -14.33 -23.21
C ILE A 679 14.35 -13.21 -23.20
N PRO A 680 13.94 -11.93 -23.32
CA PRO A 680 14.89 -10.83 -23.35
C PRO A 680 15.52 -10.66 -21.97
N MET A 681 16.84 -10.69 -21.93
CA MET A 681 17.66 -10.27 -20.80
C MET A 681 17.19 -8.88 -20.34
N ARG A 682 16.98 -8.66 -19.05
CA ARG A 682 16.64 -7.35 -18.45
C ARG A 682 17.61 -7.03 -17.32
N ILE A 683 17.83 -5.74 -17.04
CA ILE A 683 18.50 -5.30 -15.80
C ILE A 683 17.39 -4.93 -14.82
N ASN A 684 17.10 -5.83 -13.90
CA ASN A 684 16.06 -5.65 -12.89
C ASN A 684 16.46 -4.57 -11.87
N GLY A 685 17.74 -4.45 -11.54
CA GLY A 685 18.24 -3.45 -10.59
C GLY A 685 19.71 -3.07 -10.78
N LEU A 686 20.05 -1.85 -10.38
CA LEU A 686 21.44 -1.42 -10.10
C LEU A 686 21.43 -0.93 -8.65
N TYR A 687 22.05 -1.65 -7.72
CA TYR A 687 21.96 -1.33 -6.28
C TYR A 687 23.32 -1.16 -5.61
N PRO A 688 23.59 -0.09 -4.86
CA PRO A 688 22.74 1.09 -4.68
C PRO A 688 22.71 2.01 -5.92
N ASN A 689 21.59 2.70 -6.15
CA ASN A 689 21.46 3.75 -7.16
C ASN A 689 20.60 4.90 -6.60
N PRO A 690 21.18 6.03 -6.17
CA PRO A 690 22.54 6.50 -6.48
C PRO A 690 23.66 5.68 -5.83
N SER A 691 24.72 5.43 -6.57
CA SER A 691 25.89 4.66 -6.15
C SER A 691 27.06 5.56 -5.76
N LYS A 692 27.85 5.15 -4.76
CA LYS A 692 29.19 5.73 -4.53
C LYS A 692 30.25 5.19 -5.49
N GLY A 693 29.86 4.64 -6.64
CA GLY A 693 30.72 3.96 -7.62
C GLY A 693 30.99 2.49 -7.30
N GLN A 694 30.21 1.89 -6.39
CA GLN A 694 30.08 0.45 -6.16
C GLN A 694 28.60 0.08 -6.24
N PHE A 695 28.23 -0.83 -7.12
CA PHE A 695 26.85 -1.26 -7.30
C PHE A 695 26.77 -2.67 -7.90
N HIS A 696 25.68 -3.36 -7.62
CA HIS A 696 25.36 -4.71 -8.03
C HIS A 696 24.38 -4.62 -9.19
N ILE A 697 24.65 -5.35 -10.26
CA ILE A 697 23.71 -5.50 -11.38
C ILE A 697 22.89 -6.75 -11.12
N ASP A 698 21.58 -6.60 -11.06
CA ASP A 698 20.62 -7.69 -11.12
C ASP A 698 20.16 -7.86 -12.57
N LEU A 699 20.65 -8.90 -13.24
CA LEU A 699 20.32 -9.26 -14.61
C LEU A 699 19.36 -10.44 -14.61
N THR A 700 18.12 -10.26 -15.06
CA THR A 700 17.20 -11.37 -15.28
C THR A 700 17.34 -11.90 -16.71
N ASN A 701 17.06 -13.20 -16.89
CA ASN A 701 17.01 -13.85 -18.20
C ASN A 701 18.31 -13.75 -19.02
N PHE A 702 19.47 -13.83 -18.36
CA PHE A 702 20.76 -13.89 -19.06
C PHE A 702 20.79 -15.17 -19.93
N PRO A 703 21.19 -15.11 -21.20
CA PRO A 703 21.09 -16.25 -22.12
C PRO A 703 22.19 -17.32 -21.93
N GLY A 704 23.11 -17.11 -21.00
CA GLY A 704 24.26 -17.98 -20.76
C GLY A 704 25.43 -17.73 -21.73
N GLY A 705 26.63 -18.17 -21.34
CA GLY A 705 27.85 -18.02 -22.12
C GLY A 705 28.60 -16.71 -21.88
N ASP A 706 29.21 -16.16 -22.94
CA ASP A 706 30.06 -14.98 -22.86
C ASP A 706 29.26 -13.68 -23.08
N GLY A 707 29.59 -12.65 -22.31
CA GLY A 707 28.99 -11.33 -22.38
C GLY A 707 30.00 -10.23 -22.06
N THR A 708 29.57 -8.98 -22.19
CA THR A 708 30.37 -7.81 -21.82
C THR A 708 29.49 -6.81 -21.09
N ILE A 709 30.01 -6.27 -19.99
CA ILE A 709 29.44 -5.10 -19.35
C ILE A 709 30.29 -3.90 -19.74
N ARG A 710 29.64 -2.87 -20.27
CA ARG A 710 30.30 -1.64 -20.66
C ARG A 710 29.60 -0.45 -20.01
N ILE A 711 30.38 0.49 -19.51
CA ILE A 711 29.88 1.65 -18.79
C ILE A 711 30.20 2.88 -19.61
N PHE A 712 29.19 3.73 -19.84
CA PHE A 712 29.30 4.94 -20.64
C PHE A 712 29.05 6.17 -19.78
N ASN A 713 29.77 7.25 -20.05
CA ASN A 713 29.44 8.56 -19.49
C ASN A 713 28.29 9.23 -20.27
N LEU A 714 27.86 10.41 -19.82
CA LEU A 714 26.82 11.22 -20.47
C LEU A 714 27.11 11.60 -21.93
N LEU A 715 28.38 11.61 -22.35
CA LEU A 715 28.80 11.90 -23.72
C LEU A 715 28.82 10.63 -24.60
N GLY A 716 28.38 9.48 -24.08
CA GLY A 716 28.41 8.20 -24.78
C GLY A 716 29.81 7.59 -24.90
N GLN A 717 30.80 8.10 -24.16
CA GLN A 717 32.15 7.55 -24.16
C GLN A 717 32.24 6.38 -23.19
N GLU A 718 32.84 5.28 -23.64
CA GLU A 718 33.09 4.10 -22.80
C GLU A 718 34.17 4.41 -21.77
N ILE A 719 33.84 4.23 -20.48
CA ILE A 719 34.74 4.49 -19.36
C ILE A 719 35.21 3.18 -18.69
N LYS A 720 34.46 2.08 -18.78
CA LYS A 720 34.90 0.76 -18.27
C LYS A 720 34.30 -0.36 -19.10
N SER A 721 35.06 -1.44 -19.29
CA SER A 721 34.61 -2.68 -19.91
C SER A 721 35.03 -3.88 -19.07
N ILE A 722 34.11 -4.82 -18.89
CA ILE A 722 34.32 -6.07 -18.15
C ILE A 722 33.80 -7.21 -19.01
N ASP A 723 34.62 -8.23 -19.20
CA ASP A 723 34.25 -9.43 -19.92
C ASP A 723 33.63 -10.44 -18.94
N LEU A 724 32.42 -10.90 -19.26
CA LEU A 724 31.74 -11.99 -18.59
C LEU A 724 32.06 -13.27 -19.37
N LYS A 725 32.66 -14.27 -18.73
CA LYS A 725 33.02 -15.52 -19.39
C LYS A 725 32.31 -16.69 -18.72
N LYS A 726 31.69 -17.54 -19.52
CA LYS A 726 31.05 -18.80 -19.09
C LYS A 726 30.00 -18.62 -17.96
N LEU A 727 29.15 -17.60 -18.03
CA LEU A 727 28.05 -17.48 -17.08
C LEU A 727 26.93 -18.47 -17.41
N SER A 728 26.25 -18.99 -16.38
CA SER A 728 25.07 -19.82 -16.56
C SER A 728 23.91 -18.99 -17.16
N PRO A 729 23.02 -19.61 -17.94
CA PRO A 729 21.75 -18.96 -18.30
C PRO A 729 20.88 -18.73 -17.05
N GLY A 730 20.01 -17.72 -17.08
CA GLY A 730 19.12 -17.36 -15.97
C GLY A 730 19.45 -16.00 -15.32
N ARG A 731 19.01 -15.78 -14.09
CA ARG A 731 19.27 -14.53 -13.37
C ARG A 731 20.72 -14.48 -12.88
N GLN A 732 21.38 -13.34 -13.01
CA GLN A 732 22.80 -13.12 -12.70
C GLN A 732 22.95 -11.87 -11.84
N PHE A 733 23.77 -11.96 -10.81
CA PHE A 733 24.14 -10.81 -9.97
C PHE A 733 25.61 -10.50 -10.17
N ILE A 734 25.92 -9.25 -10.51
CA ILE A 734 27.29 -8.86 -10.89
C ILE A 734 27.71 -7.60 -10.17
N ASP A 735 28.73 -7.73 -9.33
CA ASP A 735 29.27 -6.64 -8.53
C ASP A 735 30.22 -5.80 -9.36
N LEU A 736 30.00 -4.49 -9.34
CA LEU A 736 30.80 -3.52 -10.05
C LEU A 736 31.35 -2.47 -9.13
N ASN A 737 32.67 -2.30 -9.17
CA ASN A 737 33.37 -1.18 -8.57
C ASN A 737 34.02 -0.32 -9.66
N ILE A 738 33.56 0.91 -9.82
CA ILE A 738 34.04 1.88 -10.82
C ILE A 738 34.73 3.10 -10.20
N ASN A 739 35.11 3.00 -8.93
CA ASN A 739 35.73 4.10 -8.18
C ASN A 739 37.05 4.57 -8.77
N ASN A 740 37.73 3.70 -9.51
CA ASN A 740 38.99 4.01 -10.18
C ASN A 740 38.95 3.49 -11.61
N ILE A 741 39.04 4.41 -12.56
CA ILE A 741 39.06 4.12 -13.99
C ILE A 741 40.40 4.60 -14.55
N ASN A 742 41.24 3.66 -14.99
CA ASN A 742 42.57 3.94 -15.56
C ASN A 742 43.48 4.81 -14.66
N GLY A 743 43.40 4.63 -13.34
CA GLY A 743 44.22 5.37 -12.38
C GLY A 743 43.67 6.74 -11.99
N ARG A 744 42.43 7.08 -12.38
CA ARG A 744 41.75 8.33 -12.02
C ARG A 744 40.46 8.05 -11.23
N PRO A 745 40.20 8.81 -10.16
CA PRO A 745 38.93 8.73 -9.45
C PRO A 745 37.77 9.22 -10.34
N LEU A 746 36.66 8.50 -10.31
CA LEU A 746 35.43 8.89 -11.01
C LEU A 746 34.73 10.02 -10.24
N SER A 747 34.30 11.08 -10.93
CA SER A 747 33.54 12.20 -10.34
C SER A 747 32.05 11.87 -10.22
N SER A 748 31.31 12.63 -9.41
CA SER A 748 29.85 12.58 -9.38
C SER A 748 29.25 12.83 -10.76
N GLY A 749 28.16 12.15 -11.11
CA GLY A 749 27.49 12.26 -12.40
C GLY A 749 26.72 10.99 -12.78
N MET A 750 26.03 11.01 -13.91
CA MET A 750 25.27 9.85 -14.41
C MET A 750 26.13 8.98 -15.34
N VAL A 751 25.99 7.67 -15.23
CA VAL A 751 26.58 6.67 -16.12
C VAL A 751 25.51 5.71 -16.65
N PHE A 752 25.74 5.15 -17.83
CA PHE A 752 24.89 4.10 -18.41
C PHE A 752 25.61 2.77 -18.38
N VAL A 753 24.99 1.78 -17.73
CA VAL A 753 25.50 0.42 -17.63
C VAL A 753 24.84 -0.40 -18.72
N ARG A 754 25.64 -0.88 -19.67
CA ARG A 754 25.18 -1.72 -20.78
C ARG A 754 25.69 -3.13 -20.62
N VAL A 755 24.79 -4.10 -20.66
CA VAL A 755 25.13 -5.52 -20.69
C VAL A 755 24.82 -6.05 -22.08
N LYS A 756 25.80 -6.70 -22.71
CA LYS A 756 25.69 -7.22 -24.08
C LYS A 756 26.21 -8.64 -24.16
N THR A 757 25.42 -9.54 -24.73
CA THR A 757 25.83 -10.90 -25.11
C THR A 757 25.98 -10.99 -26.63
N ALA A 758 26.28 -12.20 -27.15
CA ALA A 758 26.32 -12.42 -28.60
C ALA A 758 24.99 -12.04 -29.30
N ASN A 759 23.86 -12.17 -28.61
CA ASN A 759 22.53 -12.13 -29.20
C ASN A 759 21.55 -11.11 -28.56
N GLN A 760 21.90 -10.45 -27.45
CA GLN A 760 21.00 -9.53 -26.73
C GLN A 760 21.77 -8.35 -26.08
N GLN A 761 21.07 -7.26 -25.80
CA GLN A 761 21.64 -6.07 -25.15
C GLN A 761 20.60 -5.35 -24.29
N VAL A 762 21.00 -4.90 -23.10
CA VAL A 762 20.21 -4.01 -22.22
C VAL A 762 21.04 -2.90 -21.61
N VAL A 763 20.38 -1.80 -21.25
CA VAL A 763 21.00 -0.60 -20.70
C VAL A 763 20.17 -0.10 -19.52
N LYS A 764 20.82 0.27 -18.41
CA LYS A 764 20.19 0.93 -17.27
C LYS A 764 21.03 2.12 -16.79
N LYS A 765 20.37 3.19 -16.34
CA LYS A 765 21.03 4.39 -15.82
C LYS A 765 21.44 4.18 -14.36
N CYS A 766 22.64 4.66 -13.99
CA CYS A 766 23.13 4.71 -12.62
C CYS A 766 23.62 6.13 -12.31
N ILE A 767 23.19 6.68 -11.19
CA ILE A 767 23.70 7.96 -10.68
C ILE A 767 24.91 7.66 -9.80
N ILE A 768 26.01 8.38 -10.00
CA ILE A 768 27.22 8.31 -9.17
C ILE A 768 27.29 9.55 -8.28
N LEU A 769 27.36 9.35 -6.97
CA LEU A 769 27.53 10.41 -5.98
C LEU A 769 28.85 10.19 -5.22
N LYS A 770 29.79 11.12 -5.40
CA LYS A 770 31.01 11.23 -4.62
C LYS A 770 30.93 12.45 -3.72
N ASN A 771 31.31 12.27 -2.46
CA ASN A 771 31.53 13.36 -1.51
C ASN A 771 32.86 14.04 -1.78
#